data_AF-A0A348HHB3-F1
#
_entry.id   AF-A0A348HHB3-F1
#
_cell.length_a   1.000
_cell.length_b   1.000
_cell.length_c   1.000
_cell.angle_alpha   90.00
_cell.angle_beta   90.00
_cell.angle_gamma   90.00
#
_symmetry.space_group_name_H-M   'P 1'
#
loop_
_entity.id
_entity.type
_entity.pdbx_description
1 polymer ?
#
loop_
_entity_poly.entity_id
_entity_poly.type
_entity_poly.pdbx_seq_one_letter_code
_entity_poly.pdbx_strand_id
1 'polypeptide(L)'
;MKDIALDLYRKWYRWRHPAQAPLLPDDSNMPRSRRIKMALDDGDFRAAEEWADRLLAFPEREREDEVFKGLYALLPWLMAYGGRWEALSVLNGWQQAFPESRWPARLELLYWAAAATERRGQEASSEVSDVQWQDAWVIGQVLFLKGFALLGEGMDWFVAHTLGRHAQIFSEPDWAVAWCYGQDVSVEQVPAIQALIDLASPVLIDGWRFDEVSAPSLPAQRPASLVEIAPQVSPEAPSGFFWLMVGMSDSPHGFYLVNSYACLRTERWGGDEGEILTIADSPLCRHLTDDERQQLRSIQWEDEATSLVFDDPYIRDIDKRARKILKRGDLSPEVHSQMLQWVHSRLYLRWPAALQKTPLYQWWQLRSMRRLLKAGKAYQVDDKLRNALEYRTRYGRFPDEQTELLVPICYYGAPYAALYGVFCDNGWGGLKQDRDAAQQWYAYAVRLSPPGSRFGDMEYGTLTMISEHFHWSDSGGPLWNLVLSLAEAGYADAQLRAAEVYSWDQRHQNIPLSLSWYRAALRDGQPDTYQALLYIGTTYIGRMEGIDPAWIPKTTPLSRSAYGMDAYLEFLERMSAHPVEAWTPDQRVFVDKALVRLRHTIALWPDHHAAYLQPILHLLARYADELRVINAAASTAYIRAHLPAPAEWERAARAIVYLRRQYPDHDDVAFVYGIVRDMNEGARQIEFDRIAASL
;
A
#
# COMPACT_ATOMS: atom_id res chain seq x y z
N MET A 1 18.44 -38.26 19.15
CA MET A 1 17.26 -39.15 19.22
C MET A 1 16.26 -38.75 20.30
N LYS A 2 16.67 -38.47 21.55
CA LYS A 2 15.75 -37.99 22.62
C LYS A 2 15.01 -36.69 22.27
N ASP A 3 15.69 -35.70 21.68
CA ASP A 3 15.05 -34.41 21.33
C ASP A 3 14.03 -34.55 20.19
N ILE A 4 14.28 -35.45 19.24
CA ILE A 4 13.36 -35.75 18.14
C ILE A 4 12.12 -36.48 18.68
N ALA A 5 12.30 -37.43 19.60
CA ALA A 5 11.20 -38.12 20.25
C ALA A 5 10.35 -37.18 21.12
N LEU A 6 10.99 -36.22 21.81
CA LEU A 6 10.31 -35.21 22.62
C LEU A 6 9.55 -34.20 21.76
N ASP A 7 10.11 -33.78 20.62
CA ASP A 7 9.45 -32.91 19.65
C ASP A 7 8.23 -33.60 19.00
N LEU A 8 8.39 -34.87 18.58
CA LEU A 8 7.28 -35.68 18.06
C LEU A 8 6.19 -35.91 19.10
N TYR A 9 6.56 -36.15 20.37
CA TYR A 9 5.61 -36.27 21.47
C TYR A 9 4.86 -34.96 21.74
N ARG A 10 5.54 -33.81 21.73
CA ARG A 10 4.91 -32.49 21.88
C ARG A 10 3.95 -32.18 20.74
N LYS A 11 4.32 -32.49 19.50
CA LYS A 11 3.46 -32.36 18.31
C LYS A 11 2.23 -33.27 18.41
N TRP A 12 2.42 -34.54 18.78
CA TRP A 12 1.33 -35.49 18.98
C TRP A 12 0.39 -35.10 20.13
N TYR A 13 0.95 -34.63 21.26
CA TYR A 13 0.19 -34.18 22.42
C TYR A 13 -0.65 -32.93 22.11
N ARG A 14 -0.09 -31.94 21.42
CA ARG A 14 -0.83 -30.73 20.98
C ARG A 14 -1.92 -31.05 19.96
N TRP A 15 -1.67 -31.99 19.06
CA TRP A 15 -2.70 -32.47 18.14
C TRP A 15 -3.88 -33.14 18.87
N ARG A 16 -3.62 -33.86 19.96
CA ARG A 16 -4.64 -34.48 20.83
C ARG A 16 -5.28 -33.50 21.83
N HIS A 17 -4.59 -32.41 22.18
CA HIS A 17 -4.98 -31.42 23.18
C HIS A 17 -4.73 -30.00 22.61
N PRO A 18 -5.56 -29.53 21.67
CA PRO A 18 -5.40 -28.21 21.06
C PRO A 18 -5.54 -27.12 22.11
N ALA A 19 -4.69 -26.08 22.01
CA ALA A 19 -4.71 -24.97 22.95
C ALA A 19 -6.01 -24.15 22.79
N GLN A 20 -6.54 -23.65 23.90
CA GLN A 20 -7.56 -22.59 23.85
C GLN A 20 -6.90 -21.31 23.34
N ALA A 21 -7.61 -20.58 22.48
CA ALA A 21 -7.17 -19.26 22.05
C ALA A 21 -7.12 -18.33 23.28
N PRO A 22 -6.07 -17.50 23.44
CA PRO A 22 -6.12 -16.38 24.36
C PRO A 22 -7.29 -15.48 23.96
N LEU A 23 -8.06 -15.04 24.95
CA LEU A 23 -9.03 -13.94 24.80
C LEU A 23 -8.28 -12.65 24.44
N LEU A 24 -9.02 -11.63 23.96
CA LEU A 24 -8.51 -10.29 23.67
C LEU A 24 -7.50 -9.83 24.75
N PRO A 25 -6.43 -9.13 24.36
CA PRO A 25 -5.43 -8.72 25.33
C PRO A 25 -6.09 -7.78 26.34
N ASP A 26 -5.57 -7.79 27.56
CA ASP A 26 -5.59 -6.56 28.34
C ASP A 26 -4.77 -5.51 27.54
N ASP A 27 -5.33 -4.32 27.35
CA ASP A 27 -4.70 -3.23 26.61
C ASP A 27 -3.26 -2.96 27.08
N SER A 28 -2.89 -3.38 28.30
CA SER A 28 -1.53 -3.41 28.86
C SER A 28 -0.43 -4.04 28.00
N ASN A 29 -0.71 -4.91 27.02
CA ASN A 29 0.31 -5.54 26.15
C ASN A 29 0.54 -4.85 24.80
N MET A 30 -0.23 -3.80 24.45
CA MET A 30 -0.08 -3.11 23.17
C MET A 30 1.20 -2.26 23.12
N PRO A 31 1.96 -2.24 22.00
CA PRO A 31 3.13 -1.37 21.83
C PRO A 31 2.80 0.09 22.06
N ARG A 32 3.72 0.84 22.68
CA ARG A 32 3.48 2.24 23.02
C ARG A 32 3.23 3.12 21.79
N SER A 33 4.00 2.95 20.72
CA SER A 33 3.79 3.67 19.44
C SER A 33 2.38 3.48 18.90
N ARG A 34 1.82 2.28 19.04
CA ARG A 34 0.45 2.00 18.60
C ARG A 34 -0.60 2.67 19.47
N ARG A 35 -0.37 2.75 20.78
CA ARG A 35 -1.26 3.49 21.68
C ARG A 35 -1.22 4.99 21.43
N ILE A 36 -0.04 5.54 21.12
CA ILE A 36 0.10 6.92 20.66
C ILE A 36 -0.76 7.12 19.42
N LYS A 37 -0.59 6.27 18.40
CA LYS A 37 -1.40 6.32 17.17
C LYS A 37 -2.90 6.27 17.45
N MET A 38 -3.36 5.28 18.22
CA MET A 38 -4.79 5.14 18.52
C MET A 38 -5.34 6.34 19.27
N ALA A 39 -4.61 6.85 20.26
CA ALA A 39 -5.00 8.05 20.97
C ALA A 39 -5.09 9.27 20.04
N LEU A 40 -4.15 9.40 19.09
CA LEU A 40 -4.18 10.46 18.07
C LEU A 40 -5.36 10.30 17.10
N ASP A 41 -5.65 9.07 16.63
CA ASP A 41 -6.80 8.78 15.78
C ASP A 41 -8.14 9.10 16.49
N ASP A 42 -8.21 8.85 17.81
CA ASP A 42 -9.37 9.14 18.66
C ASP A 42 -9.46 10.62 19.09
N GLY A 43 -8.45 11.45 18.75
CA GLY A 43 -8.34 12.84 19.20
C GLY A 43 -8.04 13.01 20.69
N ASP A 44 -7.65 11.94 21.40
CA ASP A 44 -7.23 11.96 22.79
C ASP A 44 -5.74 12.34 22.90
N PHE A 45 -5.45 13.62 22.72
CA PHE A 45 -4.08 14.15 22.81
C PHE A 45 -3.44 13.93 24.18
N ARG A 46 -4.23 13.79 25.26
CA ARG A 46 -3.69 13.51 26.59
C ARG A 46 -3.13 12.10 26.66
N ALA A 47 -3.88 11.10 26.20
CA ALA A 47 -3.39 9.74 26.15
C ALA A 47 -2.18 9.61 25.22
N ALA A 48 -2.16 10.32 24.09
CA ALA A 48 -1.02 10.35 23.18
C ALA A 48 0.25 10.88 23.89
N GLU A 49 0.14 12.03 24.59
CA GLU A 49 1.22 12.63 25.37
C GLU A 49 1.76 11.67 26.44
N GLU A 50 0.88 11.09 27.25
CA GLU A 50 1.28 10.16 28.31
C GLU A 50 2.00 8.92 27.77
N TRP A 51 1.59 8.41 26.61
CA TRP A 51 2.25 7.26 25.99
C TRP A 51 3.59 7.61 25.35
N ALA A 52 3.69 8.81 24.78
CA ALA A 52 4.93 9.32 24.20
C ALA A 52 5.97 9.57 25.31
N ASP A 53 5.61 10.21 26.41
CA ASP A 53 6.51 10.44 27.55
C ASP A 53 7.05 9.16 28.17
N ARG A 54 6.25 8.09 28.16
CA ARG A 54 6.72 6.76 28.62
C ARG A 54 7.83 6.17 27.76
N LEU A 55 8.07 6.66 26.53
CA LEU A 55 9.24 6.27 25.74
C LEU A 55 10.55 6.78 26.37
N LEU A 56 10.50 7.87 27.13
CA LEU A 56 11.69 8.43 27.80
C LEU A 56 12.01 7.73 29.12
N ALA A 57 11.06 7.00 29.68
CA ALA A 57 11.23 6.30 30.95
C ALA A 57 12.18 5.09 30.88
N PHE A 58 12.59 4.69 29.68
CA PHE A 58 13.54 3.60 29.49
C PHE A 58 14.97 3.97 29.93
N PRO A 59 15.77 2.97 30.36
CA PRO A 59 17.21 3.15 30.57
C PRO A 59 17.88 3.72 29.32
N GLU A 60 18.92 4.54 29.48
CA GLU A 60 19.59 5.26 28.39
C GLU A 60 19.86 4.41 27.15
N ARG A 61 20.41 3.21 27.33
CA ARG A 61 20.72 2.29 26.23
C ARG A 61 19.49 1.80 25.47
N GLU A 62 18.37 1.55 26.16
CA GLU A 62 17.13 1.06 25.54
C GLU A 62 16.26 2.21 25.05
N ARG A 63 16.42 3.41 25.63
CA ARG A 63 15.64 4.60 25.29
C ARG A 63 15.79 5.00 23.84
N GLU A 64 17.02 5.02 23.32
CA GLU A 64 17.25 5.37 21.91
C GLU A 64 16.53 4.39 20.98
N ASP A 65 16.61 3.09 21.28
CA ASP A 65 15.98 2.03 20.51
C ASP A 65 14.44 2.16 20.51
N GLU A 66 13.85 2.39 21.68
CA GLU A 66 12.40 2.51 21.85
C GLU A 66 11.85 3.82 21.27
N VAL A 67 12.55 4.93 21.44
CA VAL A 67 12.19 6.22 20.82
C VAL A 67 12.32 6.12 19.31
N PHE A 68 13.46 5.65 18.80
CA PHE A 68 13.71 5.54 17.37
C PHE A 68 12.68 4.63 16.72
N LYS A 69 12.55 3.38 17.19
CA LYS A 69 11.57 2.44 16.64
C LYS A 69 10.13 2.93 16.84
N GLY A 70 9.83 3.53 18.00
CA GLY A 70 8.50 4.02 18.33
C GLY A 70 8.02 5.12 17.38
N LEU A 71 8.85 6.14 17.18
CA LEU A 71 8.53 7.28 16.30
C LEU A 71 8.59 6.88 14.82
N TYR A 72 9.60 6.12 14.39
CA TYR A 72 9.65 5.62 13.00
C TYR A 72 8.50 4.65 12.68
N ALA A 73 7.96 3.93 13.66
CA ALA A 73 6.76 3.10 13.44
C ALA A 73 5.48 3.93 13.21
N LEU A 74 5.46 5.21 13.63
CA LEU A 74 4.37 6.13 13.32
C LEU A 74 4.49 6.70 11.90
N LEU A 75 5.68 6.66 11.29
CA LEU A 75 5.91 7.27 9.98
C LEU A 75 5.00 6.69 8.89
N PRO A 76 4.84 5.36 8.71
CA PRO A 76 3.89 4.85 7.73
C PRO A 76 2.46 5.36 7.94
N TRP A 77 2.03 5.56 9.19
CA TRP A 77 0.72 6.13 9.48
C TRP A 77 0.65 7.62 9.10
N LEU A 78 1.68 8.40 9.43
CA LEU A 78 1.77 9.82 9.04
C LEU A 78 1.78 9.99 7.50
N MET A 79 2.39 9.05 6.77
CA MET A 79 2.50 9.11 5.31
C MET A 79 1.30 8.50 4.55
N ALA A 80 0.61 7.49 5.12
CA ALA A 80 -0.46 6.74 4.45
C ALA A 80 -1.86 7.41 4.47
N TYR A 81 -2.03 8.50 5.23
CA TYR A 81 -3.34 9.06 5.50
C TYR A 81 -3.87 9.90 4.31
N GLY A 82 -5.02 9.49 3.75
CA GLY A 82 -6.15 10.24 3.12
C GLY A 82 -5.98 11.58 2.38
N GLY A 83 -4.76 12.03 2.12
CA GLY A 83 -4.43 13.43 1.93
C GLY A 83 -3.60 13.88 3.13
N ARG A 84 -2.28 13.70 3.00
CA ARG A 84 -1.12 14.07 3.85
C ARG A 84 -1.27 15.25 4.83
N TRP A 85 -2.26 16.12 4.64
CA TRP A 85 -2.75 17.16 5.55
C TRP A 85 -3.37 16.65 6.86
N GLU A 86 -4.10 15.55 6.85
CA GLU A 86 -4.81 15.05 8.06
C GLU A 86 -3.81 14.72 9.18
N ALA A 87 -2.64 14.18 8.83
CA ALA A 87 -1.54 13.94 9.76
C ALA A 87 -0.98 15.25 10.36
N LEU A 88 -0.72 16.26 9.54
CA LEU A 88 -0.23 17.57 10.02
C LEU A 88 -1.26 18.28 10.89
N SER A 89 -2.56 18.15 10.56
CA SER A 89 -3.66 18.69 11.36
C SER A 89 -3.71 18.04 12.75
N VAL A 90 -3.54 16.70 12.82
CA VAL A 90 -3.47 15.96 14.09
C VAL A 90 -2.26 16.38 14.91
N LEU A 91 -1.08 16.52 14.31
CA LEU A 91 0.12 16.98 15.01
C LEU A 91 -0.03 18.42 15.52
N ASN A 92 -0.62 19.32 14.73
CA ASN A 92 -0.91 20.69 15.15
C ASN A 92 -1.95 20.72 16.30
N GLY A 93 -3.01 19.91 16.21
CA GLY A 93 -3.99 19.75 17.29
C GLY A 93 -3.35 19.27 18.59
N TRP A 94 -2.42 18.31 18.49
CA TRP A 94 -1.64 17.84 19.65
C TRP A 94 -0.76 18.96 20.22
N GLN A 95 -0.02 19.69 19.38
CA GLN A 95 0.82 20.80 19.81
C GLN A 95 0.01 21.93 20.47
N GLN A 96 -1.19 22.22 19.97
CA GLN A 96 -2.09 23.22 20.57
C GLN A 96 -2.63 22.78 21.93
N ALA A 97 -2.97 21.49 22.07
CA ALA A 97 -3.45 20.92 23.32
C ALA A 97 -2.33 20.84 24.39
N PHE A 98 -1.09 20.62 23.95
CA PHE A 98 0.09 20.51 24.81
C PHE A 98 1.25 21.37 24.25
N PRO A 99 1.25 22.70 24.49
CA PRO A 99 2.25 23.61 23.92
C PRO A 99 3.68 23.30 24.31
N GLU A 100 3.89 22.72 25.49
CA GLU A 100 5.21 22.31 26.01
C GLU A 100 5.61 20.89 25.57
N SER A 101 4.77 20.21 24.78
CA SER A 101 5.09 18.87 24.29
C SER A 101 6.25 18.93 23.32
N ARG A 102 7.18 17.98 23.49
CA ARG A 102 8.36 17.83 22.65
C ARG A 102 8.12 16.94 21.42
N TRP A 103 6.98 16.27 21.36
CA TRP A 103 6.74 15.17 20.40
C TRP A 103 6.20 15.64 19.04
N PRO A 104 5.18 16.51 18.95
CA PRO A 104 4.54 16.81 17.67
C PRO A 104 5.51 17.43 16.68
N ALA A 105 6.30 18.42 17.10
CA ALA A 105 7.28 19.08 16.24
C ALA A 105 8.41 18.14 15.75
N ARG A 106 8.82 17.15 16.56
CA ARG A 106 9.82 16.13 16.16
C ARG A 106 9.24 15.11 15.18
N LEU A 107 7.98 14.73 15.37
CA LEU A 107 7.26 13.89 14.39
C LEU A 107 7.02 14.64 13.08
N GLU A 108 6.72 15.94 13.15
CA GLU A 108 6.60 16.79 11.97
C GLU A 108 7.93 16.90 11.20
N LEU A 109 9.05 17.05 11.93
CA LEU A 109 10.39 17.02 11.34
C LEU A 109 10.65 15.70 10.60
N LEU A 110 10.34 14.57 11.24
CA LEU A 110 10.48 13.24 10.63
C LEU A 110 9.59 13.08 9.40
N TYR A 111 8.34 13.57 9.47
CA TYR A 111 7.40 13.59 8.35
C TYR A 111 7.97 14.35 7.15
N TRP A 112 8.47 15.58 7.33
CA TRP A 112 9.03 16.36 6.23
C TRP A 112 10.30 15.72 5.64
N ALA A 113 11.14 15.09 6.46
CA ALA A 113 12.31 14.35 5.96
C ALA A 113 11.91 13.14 5.09
N ALA A 114 10.85 12.43 5.49
CA ALA A 114 10.28 11.35 4.68
C ALA A 114 9.61 11.88 3.41
N ALA A 115 8.88 13.00 3.51
CA ALA A 115 8.25 13.68 2.39
C ALA A 115 9.25 14.05 1.29
N ALA A 116 10.41 14.61 1.65
CA ALA A 116 11.47 14.93 0.70
C ALA A 116 11.98 13.66 -0.03
N THR A 117 12.15 12.57 0.72
CA THR A 117 12.58 11.27 0.16
C THR A 117 11.55 10.72 -0.82
N GLU A 118 10.27 10.74 -0.44
CA GLU A 118 9.17 10.26 -1.27
C GLU A 118 9.00 11.12 -2.53
N ARG A 119 9.11 12.45 -2.39
CA ARG A 119 8.94 13.40 -3.49
C ARG A 119 10.00 13.26 -4.56
N ARG A 120 11.26 13.04 -4.14
CA ARG A 120 12.36 12.69 -5.04
C ARG A 120 12.09 11.40 -5.83
N GLY A 121 11.32 10.47 -5.24
CA GLY A 121 10.99 9.16 -5.79
C GLY A 121 11.59 8.02 -4.96
N GLN A 122 10.87 6.89 -4.88
CA GLN A 122 11.29 5.70 -4.13
C GLN A 122 12.59 5.08 -4.68
N GLU A 123 13.24 4.23 -3.87
CA GLU A 123 14.57 3.60 -4.10
C GLU A 123 14.78 2.91 -5.48
N ALA A 124 13.73 2.74 -6.29
CA ALA A 124 13.76 2.08 -7.60
C ALA A 124 13.44 3.00 -8.80
N SER A 125 13.24 4.31 -8.61
CA SER A 125 12.98 5.22 -9.74
C SER A 125 14.25 5.42 -10.57
N SER A 126 14.23 4.99 -11.84
CA SER A 126 15.36 5.14 -12.76
C SER A 126 15.54 6.57 -13.28
N GLU A 127 14.52 7.41 -13.14
CA GLU A 127 14.52 8.81 -13.58
C GLU A 127 13.90 9.69 -12.48
N VAL A 128 14.55 10.82 -12.19
CA VAL A 128 14.07 11.84 -11.24
C VAL A 128 14.11 13.18 -11.97
N SER A 129 12.99 13.87 -12.05
CA SER A 129 12.90 15.15 -12.76
C SER A 129 13.44 16.32 -11.94
N ASP A 130 13.80 17.42 -12.62
CA ASP A 130 14.24 18.66 -11.95
C ASP A 130 13.20 19.19 -10.96
N VAL A 131 11.91 19.03 -11.26
CA VAL A 131 10.81 19.42 -10.36
C VAL A 131 10.80 18.60 -9.08
N GLN A 132 11.13 17.30 -9.16
CA GLN A 132 11.23 16.44 -7.98
C GLN A 132 12.42 16.83 -7.09
N TRP A 133 13.56 17.17 -7.70
CA TRP A 133 14.71 17.68 -6.97
C TRP A 133 14.43 19.04 -6.34
N GLN A 134 13.78 19.94 -7.07
CA GLN A 134 13.37 21.26 -6.59
C GLN A 134 12.45 21.14 -5.38
N ASP A 135 11.43 20.28 -5.44
CA ASP A 135 10.51 20.10 -4.31
C ASP A 135 11.22 19.48 -3.09
N ALA A 136 12.10 18.49 -3.30
CA ALA A 136 12.89 17.93 -2.20
C ALA A 136 13.81 18.99 -1.57
N TRP A 137 14.40 19.86 -2.38
CA TRP A 137 15.20 21.00 -1.92
C TRP A 137 14.37 22.02 -1.13
N VAL A 138 13.18 22.37 -1.64
CA VAL A 138 12.22 23.28 -0.96
C VAL A 138 11.83 22.74 0.41
N ILE A 139 11.52 21.44 0.50
CA ILE A 139 11.24 20.78 1.78
C ILE A 139 12.46 20.84 2.71
N GLY A 140 13.67 20.61 2.16
CA GLY A 140 14.92 20.72 2.90
C GLY A 140 15.11 22.07 3.58
N GLN A 141 14.77 23.18 2.91
CA GLN A 141 14.86 24.52 3.51
C GLN A 141 14.02 24.63 4.79
N VAL A 142 12.77 24.18 4.74
CA VAL A 142 11.86 24.20 5.90
C VAL A 142 12.30 23.23 6.99
N LEU A 143 12.78 22.06 6.58
CA LEU A 143 13.27 21.03 7.49
C LEU A 143 14.41 21.55 8.38
N PHE A 144 15.40 22.25 7.80
CA PHE A 144 16.51 22.82 8.57
C PHE A 144 16.06 23.94 9.51
N LEU A 145 15.15 24.82 9.09
CA LEU A 145 14.59 25.84 9.98
C LEU A 145 13.86 25.22 11.18
N LYS A 146 13.00 24.22 10.93
CA LYS A 146 12.32 23.47 12.01
C LYS A 146 13.32 22.77 12.92
N GLY A 147 14.32 22.10 12.35
CA GLY A 147 15.35 21.43 13.13
C GLY A 147 16.12 22.39 14.04
N PHE A 148 16.50 23.56 13.54
CA PHE A 148 17.18 24.58 14.34
C PHE A 148 16.35 25.14 15.47
N ALA A 149 15.05 25.30 15.27
CA ALA A 149 14.14 25.70 16.34
C ALA A 149 14.04 24.65 17.46
N LEU A 150 14.26 23.36 17.15
CA LEU A 150 14.12 22.26 18.10
C LEU A 150 15.41 21.89 18.85
N LEU A 151 16.58 22.28 18.34
CA LEU A 151 17.86 22.01 18.99
C LEU A 151 18.01 22.81 20.29
N GLY A 152 18.53 22.16 21.33
CA GLY A 152 18.67 22.75 22.66
C GLY A 152 17.46 22.53 23.57
N GLU A 153 16.40 21.88 23.07
CA GLU A 153 15.22 21.50 23.86
C GLU A 153 15.29 20.04 24.36
N GLY A 154 16.39 19.32 24.06
CA GLY A 154 16.63 17.93 24.43
C GLY A 154 16.18 16.93 23.37
N MET A 155 16.74 15.72 23.38
CA MET A 155 16.64 14.78 22.25
C MET A 155 17.21 15.38 20.95
N ASP A 156 18.25 16.20 21.09
CA ASP A 156 18.97 16.82 19.97
C ASP A 156 19.54 15.73 19.06
N TRP A 157 19.86 14.55 19.61
CA TRP A 157 20.28 13.39 18.84
C TRP A 157 19.26 12.95 17.79
N PHE A 158 17.95 13.04 18.06
CA PHE A 158 16.91 12.64 17.10
C PHE A 158 16.73 13.69 15.98
N VAL A 159 16.80 14.97 16.36
CA VAL A 159 16.77 16.08 15.41
C VAL A 159 18.00 16.02 14.50
N ALA A 160 19.19 15.87 15.07
CA ALA A 160 20.45 15.74 14.35
C ALA A 160 20.48 14.49 13.47
N HIS A 161 19.93 13.36 13.92
CA HIS A 161 19.75 12.17 13.08
C HIS A 161 18.92 12.50 11.82
N THR A 162 17.78 13.16 12.00
CA THR A 162 16.86 13.50 10.91
C THR A 162 17.50 14.47 9.91
N LEU A 163 18.11 15.55 10.40
CA LEU A 163 18.84 16.53 9.57
C LEU A 163 20.04 15.90 8.87
N GLY A 164 20.83 15.11 9.59
CA GLY A 164 22.02 14.44 9.06
C GLY A 164 21.71 13.41 7.99
N ARG A 165 20.60 12.67 8.14
CA ARG A 165 20.11 11.76 7.09
C ARG A 165 19.66 12.53 5.85
N HIS A 166 18.93 13.64 6.03
CA HIS A 166 18.50 14.47 4.91
C HIS A 166 19.70 15.09 4.18
N ALA A 167 20.65 15.65 4.92
CA ALA A 167 21.90 16.21 4.41
C ALA A 167 22.67 15.22 3.53
N GLN A 168 22.85 13.98 3.99
CA GLN A 168 23.55 12.96 3.19
C GLN A 168 22.86 12.61 1.87
N ILE A 169 21.54 12.81 1.77
CA ILE A 169 20.76 12.49 0.56
C ILE A 169 20.63 13.70 -0.37
N PHE A 170 20.46 14.90 0.20
CA PHE A 170 20.05 16.11 -0.53
C PHE A 170 21.00 17.31 -0.38
N SER A 171 22.08 17.13 0.39
CA SER A 171 22.96 18.19 0.89
C SER A 171 22.30 19.16 1.86
N GLU A 172 23.11 19.84 2.68
CA GLU A 172 22.68 20.94 3.52
C GLU A 172 22.43 22.22 2.68
N PRO A 173 21.46 23.07 3.06
CA PRO A 173 21.36 24.42 2.52
C PRO A 173 22.61 25.25 2.83
N ASP A 174 23.11 26.03 1.87
CA ASP A 174 24.32 26.85 2.05
C ASP A 174 24.23 27.81 3.24
N TRP A 175 23.08 28.45 3.45
CA TRP A 175 22.85 29.33 4.60
C TRP A 175 22.89 28.56 5.93
N ALA A 176 22.44 27.30 5.94
CA ALA A 176 22.44 26.46 7.13
C ALA A 176 23.87 26.07 7.49
N VAL A 177 24.70 25.72 6.50
CA VAL A 177 26.14 25.46 6.69
C VAL A 177 26.85 26.70 7.23
N ALA A 178 26.66 27.85 6.58
CA ALA A 178 27.25 29.12 7.01
C ALA A 178 26.88 29.44 8.47
N TRP A 179 25.61 29.28 8.85
CA TRP A 179 25.14 29.51 10.20
C TRP A 179 25.74 28.54 11.22
N CYS A 180 25.78 27.24 10.91
CA CYS A 180 26.40 26.22 11.78
C CYS A 180 27.86 26.59 12.11
N TYR A 181 28.63 27.02 11.12
CA TYR A 181 30.04 27.41 11.28
C TYR A 181 30.25 28.84 11.81
N GLY A 182 29.18 29.54 12.21
CA GLY A 182 29.25 30.84 12.85
C GLY A 182 29.61 31.98 11.92
N GLN A 183 29.35 31.83 10.62
CA GLN A 183 29.38 32.93 9.67
C GLN A 183 28.12 33.79 9.88
N ASP A 184 28.26 35.09 9.61
CA ASP A 184 27.11 36.00 9.63
C ASP A 184 26.17 35.66 8.45
N VAL A 185 24.99 35.15 8.79
CA VAL A 185 23.93 34.88 7.81
C VAL A 185 22.91 36.01 7.89
N SER A 186 22.77 36.78 6.81
CA SER A 186 21.76 37.83 6.74
C SER A 186 20.36 37.21 6.61
N VAL A 187 19.34 37.93 7.08
CA VAL A 187 17.94 37.52 6.94
C VAL A 187 17.56 37.29 5.46
N GLU A 188 18.22 37.96 4.54
CA GLU A 188 18.00 37.84 3.09
C GLU A 188 18.55 36.53 2.50
N GLN A 189 19.52 35.88 3.16
CA GLN A 189 20.08 34.59 2.73
C GLN A 189 19.22 33.41 3.17
N VAL A 190 18.38 33.59 4.20
CA VAL A 190 17.41 32.59 4.63
C VAL A 190 16.14 32.77 3.79
N PRO A 191 15.72 31.77 3.00
CA PRO A 191 14.57 31.92 2.13
C PRO A 191 13.29 32.16 2.94
N ALA A 192 12.56 33.21 2.59
CA ALA A 192 11.24 33.45 3.16
C ALA A 192 10.28 32.33 2.75
N ILE A 193 9.39 31.92 3.66
CA ILE A 193 8.46 30.80 3.40
C ILE A 193 7.61 31.04 2.16
N GLN A 194 7.18 32.28 1.90
CA GLN A 194 6.41 32.61 0.70
C GLN A 194 7.20 32.35 -0.58
N ALA A 195 8.50 32.65 -0.60
CA ALA A 195 9.35 32.38 -1.76
C ALA A 195 9.52 30.87 -2.01
N LEU A 196 9.54 30.07 -0.94
CA LEU A 196 9.57 28.61 -1.04
C LEU A 196 8.24 28.04 -1.57
N ILE A 197 7.12 28.61 -1.13
CA ILE A 197 5.77 28.26 -1.65
C ILE A 197 5.67 28.61 -3.14
N ASP A 198 6.17 29.78 -3.55
CA ASP A 198 6.16 30.20 -4.96
C ASP A 198 7.04 29.29 -5.86
N LEU A 199 8.06 28.65 -5.28
CA LEU A 199 8.91 27.66 -5.94
C LEU A 199 8.35 26.23 -5.87
N ALA A 200 7.42 25.93 -4.97
CA ALA A 200 6.88 24.58 -4.83
C ALA A 200 6.04 24.19 -6.05
N SER A 201 6.13 22.94 -6.48
CA SER A 201 5.28 22.45 -7.57
C SER A 201 3.80 22.36 -7.13
N PRO A 202 2.85 22.36 -8.08
CA PRO A 202 1.44 22.15 -7.77
C PRO A 202 1.18 20.84 -7.01
N VAL A 203 1.99 19.79 -7.22
CA VAL A 203 1.87 18.53 -6.49
C VAL A 203 2.21 18.72 -5.00
N LEU A 204 3.23 19.52 -4.71
CA LEU A 204 3.63 19.82 -3.33
C LEU A 204 2.60 20.73 -2.64
N ILE A 205 2.02 21.69 -3.37
CA ILE A 205 0.94 22.55 -2.87
C ILE A 205 -0.36 21.75 -2.69
N ASP A 206 -0.94 21.20 -3.75
CA ASP A 206 -2.27 20.59 -3.71
C ASP A 206 -2.26 19.22 -3.02
N GLY A 207 -1.17 18.46 -3.13
CA GLY A 207 -1.05 17.10 -2.61
C GLY A 207 -0.47 16.99 -1.20
N TRP A 208 0.34 17.97 -0.76
CA TRP A 208 0.97 17.98 0.57
C TRP A 208 0.62 19.23 1.39
N ARG A 209 -0.17 20.16 0.84
CA ARG A 209 -0.60 21.40 1.51
C ARG A 209 0.58 22.20 2.03
N PHE A 210 1.64 22.26 1.22
CA PHE A 210 2.86 22.96 1.60
C PHE A 210 2.66 24.47 1.74
N ASP A 211 1.61 25.03 1.13
CA ASP A 211 1.15 26.40 1.35
C ASP A 211 0.66 26.66 2.79
N GLU A 212 0.30 25.61 3.52
CA GLU A 212 -0.13 25.69 4.93
C GLU A 212 1.02 25.40 5.91
N VAL A 213 2.23 25.13 5.42
CA VAL A 213 3.38 24.84 6.29
C VAL A 213 3.83 26.11 7.01
N SER A 214 4.06 25.98 8.32
CA SER A 214 4.72 27.02 9.09
C SER A 214 6.22 26.73 9.19
N ALA A 215 7.06 27.66 8.75
CA ALA A 215 8.50 27.62 8.97
C ALA A 215 8.86 28.62 10.08
N PRO A 216 9.52 28.17 11.17
CA PRO A 216 10.00 29.10 12.19
C PRO A 216 11.10 29.99 11.62
N SER A 217 11.26 31.18 12.20
CA SER A 217 12.42 32.02 11.91
C SER A 217 13.69 31.37 12.46
N LEU A 218 14.83 31.68 11.83
CA LEU A 218 16.13 31.26 12.33
C LEU A 218 16.30 31.72 13.79
N PRO A 219 16.71 30.83 14.73
CA PRO A 219 16.90 31.21 16.12
C PRO A 219 17.88 32.38 16.29
N ALA A 220 17.56 33.29 17.21
CA ALA A 220 18.40 34.47 17.48
C ALA A 220 19.79 34.11 18.04
N GLN A 221 19.91 32.95 18.70
CA GLN A 221 21.15 32.41 19.21
C GLN A 221 21.36 31.00 18.65
N ARG A 222 22.61 30.67 18.31
CA ARG A 222 22.97 29.32 17.89
C ARG A 222 22.87 28.36 19.09
N PRO A 223 22.20 27.20 18.94
CA PRO A 223 22.20 26.16 19.95
C PRO A 223 23.62 25.80 20.42
N ALA A 224 23.78 25.56 21.72
CA ALA A 224 25.08 25.28 22.33
C ALA A 224 25.77 24.06 21.67
N SER A 225 25.00 23.02 21.35
CA SER A 225 25.48 21.82 20.65
C SER A 225 26.14 22.15 19.29
N LEU A 226 25.62 23.14 18.55
CA LEU A 226 26.24 23.59 17.30
C LEU A 226 27.53 24.37 17.55
N VAL A 227 27.52 25.26 18.55
CA VAL A 227 28.67 26.10 18.91
C VAL A 227 29.85 25.25 19.37
N GLU A 228 29.58 24.19 20.13
CA GLU A 228 30.60 23.28 20.66
C GLU A 228 31.19 22.36 19.59
N ILE A 229 30.38 21.90 18.63
CA ILE A 229 30.81 20.94 17.60
C ILE A 229 31.46 21.61 16.40
N ALA A 230 31.05 22.82 16.01
CA ALA A 230 31.59 23.50 14.83
C ALA A 230 33.12 23.62 14.78
N PRO A 231 33.85 23.90 15.88
CA PRO A 231 35.31 23.92 15.86
C PRO A 231 35.98 22.54 15.71
N GLN A 232 35.24 21.46 15.95
CA GLN A 232 35.76 20.08 15.98
C GLN A 232 35.65 19.37 14.63
N VAL A 233 34.84 19.90 13.71
CA VAL A 233 34.52 19.28 12.43
C VAL A 233 34.96 20.21 11.30
N SER A 234 35.76 19.71 10.36
CA SER A 234 36.12 20.47 9.17
C SER A 234 34.87 20.83 8.35
N PRO A 235 34.74 22.05 7.80
CA PRO A 235 33.71 22.37 6.81
C PRO A 235 33.76 21.50 5.55
N GLU A 236 34.92 20.87 5.28
CA GLU A 236 35.13 19.94 4.17
C GLU A 236 34.85 18.48 4.55
N ALA A 237 34.38 18.22 5.77
CA ALA A 237 33.99 16.87 6.18
C ALA A 237 32.86 16.33 5.28
N PRO A 238 32.74 15.00 5.10
CA PRO A 238 31.64 14.44 4.33
C PRO A 238 30.28 14.89 4.86
N SER A 239 29.31 15.14 3.97
CA SER A 239 27.97 15.58 4.34
C SER A 239 27.35 14.67 5.40
N GLY A 240 26.60 15.25 6.33
CA GLY A 240 26.05 14.53 7.48
C GLY A 240 27.02 14.29 8.64
N PHE A 241 28.35 14.38 8.45
CA PHE A 241 29.30 14.09 9.53
C PHE A 241 29.21 15.12 10.67
N PHE A 242 28.99 16.40 10.33
CA PHE A 242 28.69 17.44 11.32
C PHE A 242 27.48 17.06 12.18
N TRP A 243 26.38 16.62 11.54
CA TRP A 243 25.17 16.20 12.23
C TRP A 243 25.35 14.93 13.06
N LEU A 244 26.17 13.99 12.61
CA LEU A 244 26.57 12.84 13.41
C LEU A 244 27.22 13.32 14.71
N MET A 245 28.19 14.24 14.64
CA MET A 245 28.87 14.76 15.83
C MET A 245 27.94 15.57 16.76
N VAL A 246 27.04 16.38 16.20
CA VAL A 246 25.98 17.06 16.98
C VAL A 246 25.12 16.04 17.71
N GLY A 247 24.63 15.02 17.02
CA GLY A 247 23.78 14.00 17.63
C GLY A 247 24.52 13.19 18.70
N MET A 248 25.78 12.83 18.47
CA MET A 248 26.61 12.10 19.42
C MET A 248 26.88 12.86 20.72
N SER A 249 26.74 14.19 20.72
CA SER A 249 26.93 15.02 21.93
C SER A 249 25.80 14.88 22.96
N ASP A 250 24.58 14.55 22.50
CA ASP A 250 23.38 14.40 23.33
C ASP A 250 22.88 12.95 23.39
N SER A 251 23.32 12.10 22.46
CA SER A 251 22.79 10.74 22.33
C SER A 251 23.14 9.87 23.54
N PRO A 252 22.15 9.12 24.08
CA PRO A 252 22.40 8.21 25.19
C PRO A 252 23.19 6.96 24.81
N HIS A 253 23.19 6.55 23.53
CA HIS A 253 23.93 5.36 23.07
C HIS A 253 24.56 5.50 21.67
N GLY A 254 24.07 6.35 20.79
CA GLY A 254 24.71 6.74 19.53
C GLY A 254 24.67 5.72 18.39
N PHE A 255 24.16 4.51 18.64
CA PHE A 255 24.16 3.43 17.65
C PHE A 255 23.37 3.79 16.38
N TYR A 256 22.17 4.36 16.52
CA TYR A 256 21.32 4.65 15.34
C TYR A 256 21.88 5.79 14.49
N LEU A 257 22.53 6.76 15.11
CA LEU A 257 23.24 7.84 14.43
C LEU A 257 24.36 7.29 13.54
N VAL A 258 25.26 6.48 14.13
CA VAL A 258 26.39 5.90 13.39
C VAL A 258 25.89 4.93 12.32
N ASN A 259 24.90 4.08 12.65
CA ASN A 259 24.34 3.12 11.71
C ASN A 259 23.72 3.82 10.49
N SER A 260 22.88 4.82 10.70
CA SER A 260 22.26 5.56 9.59
C SER A 260 23.26 6.36 8.77
N TYR A 261 24.28 6.95 9.40
CA TYR A 261 25.39 7.59 8.68
C TYR A 261 26.13 6.57 7.80
N ALA A 262 26.57 5.45 8.37
CA ALA A 262 27.30 4.41 7.65
C ALA A 262 26.49 3.82 6.47
N CYS A 263 25.18 3.64 6.62
CA CYS A 263 24.31 3.16 5.52
C CYS A 263 24.31 4.09 4.29
N LEU A 264 24.52 5.39 4.46
CA LEU A 264 24.56 6.37 3.37
C LEU A 264 25.99 6.64 2.87
N ARG A 265 26.99 5.93 3.41
CA ARG A 265 28.37 5.90 2.90
C ARG A 265 28.66 4.67 2.03
N THR A 266 27.65 3.88 1.67
CA THR A 266 27.85 2.76 0.75
C THR A 266 28.05 3.26 -0.68
N GLU A 267 28.63 2.42 -1.55
CA GLU A 267 28.91 2.79 -2.94
C GLU A 267 27.64 3.22 -3.70
N ARG A 268 26.49 2.61 -3.38
CA ARG A 268 25.17 2.97 -3.94
C ARG A 268 24.82 4.45 -3.75
N TRP A 269 25.28 5.06 -2.66
CA TRP A 269 25.05 6.47 -2.35
C TRP A 269 26.25 7.37 -2.73
N GLY A 270 27.21 6.84 -3.48
CA GLY A 270 28.43 7.55 -3.86
C GLY A 270 29.48 7.67 -2.74
N GLY A 271 29.35 6.86 -1.68
CA GLY A 271 30.33 6.78 -0.60
C GLY A 271 31.41 5.71 -0.83
N ASP A 272 32.23 5.47 0.20
CA ASP A 272 33.32 4.48 0.20
C ASP A 272 33.15 3.46 1.35
N GLU A 273 33.17 2.17 1.02
CA GLU A 273 33.10 1.08 2.02
C GLU A 273 34.23 1.15 3.06
N GLY A 274 35.40 1.67 2.67
CA GLY A 274 36.53 1.90 3.58
C GLY A 274 36.19 2.87 4.72
N GLU A 275 35.32 3.85 4.47
CA GLU A 275 34.86 4.79 5.49
C GLU A 275 33.96 4.12 6.52
N ILE A 276 33.12 3.16 6.11
CA ILE A 276 32.25 2.39 7.02
C ILE A 276 33.11 1.61 8.02
N LEU A 277 34.15 0.93 7.54
CA LEU A 277 35.09 0.19 8.40
C LEU A 277 35.86 1.13 9.31
N THR A 278 36.33 2.26 8.77
CA THR A 278 37.05 3.29 9.53
C THR A 278 36.19 3.84 10.66
N ILE A 279 34.91 4.10 10.43
CA ILE A 279 33.99 4.60 11.45
C ILE A 279 33.73 3.54 12.53
N ALA A 280 33.53 2.28 12.13
CA ALA A 280 33.27 1.17 13.05
C ALA A 280 34.46 0.90 14.00
N ASP A 281 35.69 1.18 13.53
CA ASP A 281 36.93 1.07 14.31
C ASP A 281 37.32 2.37 15.03
N SER A 282 36.63 3.48 14.75
CA SER A 282 36.95 4.78 15.32
C SER A 282 36.63 4.88 16.81
N PRO A 283 37.23 5.85 17.54
CA PRO A 283 36.87 6.14 18.92
C PRO A 283 35.38 6.43 19.14
N LEU A 284 34.67 6.89 18.11
CA LEU A 284 33.22 7.13 18.17
C LEU A 284 32.44 5.85 18.51
N CYS A 285 32.93 4.69 18.09
CA CYS A 285 32.25 3.40 18.29
C CYS A 285 32.77 2.60 19.49
N ARG A 286 33.62 3.19 20.35
CA ARG A 286 34.25 2.48 21.47
C ARG A 286 33.25 1.98 22.51
N HIS A 287 32.17 2.74 22.76
CA HIS A 287 31.14 2.40 23.73
C HIS A 287 30.15 1.33 23.22
N LEU A 288 30.10 1.09 21.91
CA LEU A 288 29.26 0.06 21.31
C LEU A 288 29.75 -1.34 21.70
N THR A 289 28.82 -2.29 21.69
CA THR A 289 29.12 -3.71 21.86
C THR A 289 29.78 -4.31 20.63
N ASP A 290 30.37 -5.51 20.79
CA ASP A 290 30.96 -6.23 19.67
C ASP A 290 29.93 -6.58 18.59
N ASP A 291 28.70 -6.94 18.98
CA ASP A 291 27.60 -7.21 18.05
C ASP A 291 27.19 -5.95 17.27
N GLU A 292 27.06 -4.80 17.94
CA GLU A 292 26.72 -3.53 17.29
C GLU A 292 27.84 -3.09 16.31
N ARG A 293 29.11 -3.20 16.71
CA ARG A 293 30.23 -2.92 15.80
C ARG A 293 30.28 -3.90 14.62
N GLN A 294 29.96 -5.17 14.83
CA GLN A 294 29.85 -6.14 13.73
C GLN A 294 28.67 -5.83 12.82
N GLN A 295 27.55 -5.35 13.36
CA GLN A 295 26.40 -4.90 12.57
C GLN A 295 26.79 -3.72 11.66
N LEU A 296 27.52 -2.72 12.17
CA LEU A 296 28.05 -1.62 11.34
C LEU A 296 28.93 -2.14 10.20
N ARG A 297 29.85 -3.06 10.50
CA ARG A 297 30.73 -3.67 9.47
C ARG A 297 29.95 -4.51 8.45
N SER A 298 28.76 -4.98 8.80
CA SER A 298 27.93 -5.78 7.90
C SER A 298 27.19 -4.94 6.85
N ILE A 299 27.12 -3.61 7.02
CA ILE A 299 26.44 -2.68 6.09
C ILE A 299 27.00 -2.79 4.66
N GLN A 300 28.32 -2.89 4.49
CA GLN A 300 28.93 -3.08 3.16
C GLN A 300 28.39 -4.35 2.47
N TRP A 301 28.17 -5.42 3.23
CA TRP A 301 27.65 -6.67 2.70
C TRP A 301 26.14 -6.63 2.48
N GLU A 302 25.42 -5.82 3.26
CA GLU A 302 24.02 -5.52 3.01
C GLU A 302 23.85 -4.75 1.69
N ASP A 303 24.74 -3.80 1.38
CA ASP A 303 24.73 -3.09 0.10
C ASP A 303 25.14 -4.00 -1.06
N GLU A 304 26.22 -4.79 -0.93
CA GLU A 304 26.62 -5.79 -1.94
C GLU A 304 25.46 -6.76 -2.24
N ALA A 305 24.76 -7.24 -1.21
CA ALA A 305 23.62 -8.11 -1.39
C ALA A 305 22.43 -7.39 -2.02
N THR A 306 22.22 -6.11 -1.71
CA THR A 306 21.16 -5.30 -2.33
C THR A 306 21.46 -5.09 -3.81
N SER A 307 22.70 -4.76 -4.18
CA SER A 307 23.12 -4.59 -5.58
C SER A 307 23.07 -5.90 -6.36
N LEU A 308 23.52 -7.00 -5.75
CA LEU A 308 23.33 -8.35 -6.30
C LEU A 308 21.85 -8.65 -6.58
N VAL A 309 20.97 -8.27 -5.64
CA VAL A 309 19.56 -8.54 -5.76
C VAL A 309 18.87 -7.64 -6.76
N PHE A 310 19.19 -6.35 -6.92
CA PHE A 310 18.43 -5.47 -7.81
C PHE A 310 19.09 -5.30 -9.19
N ASP A 311 20.42 -5.33 -9.26
CA ASP A 311 21.14 -4.91 -10.47
C ASP A 311 21.62 -6.10 -11.32
N ASP A 312 21.75 -7.29 -10.72
CA ASP A 312 22.32 -8.45 -11.44
C ASP A 312 21.29 -9.11 -12.39
N PRO A 313 21.60 -9.29 -13.69
CA PRO A 313 20.68 -9.91 -14.64
C PRO A 313 20.62 -11.45 -14.53
N TYR A 314 21.56 -12.10 -13.84
CA TYR A 314 21.69 -13.55 -13.79
C TYR A 314 21.07 -14.16 -12.55
N ILE A 315 19.76 -14.33 -12.62
CA ILE A 315 18.92 -14.59 -11.45
C ILE A 315 19.11 -15.99 -10.84
N ARG A 316 19.62 -16.97 -11.60
CA ARG A 316 19.73 -18.37 -11.15
C ARG A 316 20.75 -18.61 -10.04
N ASP A 317 21.75 -17.74 -9.87
CA ASP A 317 22.85 -17.93 -8.93
C ASP A 317 22.84 -16.95 -7.74
N ILE A 318 21.82 -16.09 -7.63
CA ILE A 318 21.76 -15.07 -6.57
C ILE A 318 21.78 -15.71 -5.17
N ASP A 319 21.03 -16.79 -4.92
CA ASP A 319 21.04 -17.49 -3.62
C ASP A 319 22.45 -18.02 -3.26
N LYS A 320 23.17 -18.58 -4.25
CA LYS A 320 24.53 -19.09 -4.04
C LYS A 320 25.53 -17.97 -3.75
N ARG A 321 25.40 -16.83 -4.43
CA ARG A 321 26.24 -15.64 -4.23
C ARG A 321 25.92 -14.94 -2.91
N ALA A 322 24.65 -14.75 -2.59
CA ALA A 322 24.17 -14.31 -1.27
C ALA A 322 24.74 -15.15 -0.13
N ARG A 323 24.70 -16.49 -0.23
CA ARG A 323 25.32 -17.39 0.76
C ARG A 323 26.83 -17.25 0.85
N LYS A 324 27.49 -16.87 -0.25
CA LYS A 324 28.94 -16.60 -0.22
C LYS A 324 29.22 -15.32 0.55
N ILE A 325 28.42 -14.27 0.36
CA ILE A 325 28.50 -13.02 1.13
C ILE A 325 28.28 -13.32 2.63
N LEU A 326 27.27 -14.11 2.98
CA LEU A 326 26.97 -14.50 4.38
C LEU A 326 28.05 -15.38 5.04
N LYS A 327 28.93 -15.98 4.24
CA LYS A 327 30.09 -16.76 4.73
C LYS A 327 31.36 -15.90 4.85
N ARG A 328 31.31 -14.61 4.48
CA ARG A 328 32.43 -13.69 4.65
C ARG A 328 32.38 -13.12 6.06
N GLY A 329 33.53 -13.16 6.73
CA GLY A 329 33.71 -12.62 8.07
C GLY A 329 33.32 -13.58 9.20
N ASP A 330 33.93 -13.36 10.37
CA ASP A 330 33.58 -14.02 11.63
C ASP A 330 32.38 -13.30 12.26
N LEU A 331 31.22 -13.38 11.60
CA LEU A 331 29.98 -12.81 12.10
C LEU A 331 29.48 -13.56 13.34
N SER A 332 29.05 -12.81 14.35
CA SER A 332 28.35 -13.37 15.49
C SER A 332 27.04 -14.04 15.03
N PRO A 333 26.52 -15.03 15.77
CA PRO A 333 25.28 -15.71 15.41
C PRO A 333 24.08 -14.76 15.23
N GLU A 334 24.09 -13.63 15.93
CA GLU A 334 23.05 -12.60 15.87
C GLU A 334 23.19 -11.75 14.60
N VAL A 335 24.37 -11.20 14.32
CA VAL A 335 24.59 -10.40 13.10
C VAL A 335 24.44 -11.26 11.84
N HIS A 336 25.00 -12.48 11.83
CA HIS A 336 24.78 -13.43 10.73
C HIS A 336 23.28 -13.72 10.52
N SER A 337 22.50 -13.76 11.59
CA SER A 337 21.05 -13.94 11.51
C SER A 337 20.36 -12.74 10.85
N GLN A 338 20.71 -11.53 11.25
CA GLN A 338 20.12 -10.29 10.74
C GLN A 338 20.48 -10.09 9.26
N MET A 339 21.73 -10.30 8.90
CA MET A 339 22.18 -10.19 7.51
C MET A 339 21.51 -11.23 6.61
N LEU A 340 21.41 -12.49 7.07
CA LEU A 340 20.64 -13.51 6.37
C LEU A 340 19.19 -13.05 6.16
N GLN A 341 18.60 -12.41 7.16
CA GLN A 341 17.27 -11.84 7.05
C GLN A 341 17.18 -10.74 6.01
N TRP A 342 18.14 -9.83 6.00
CA TRP A 342 18.22 -8.72 5.06
C TRP A 342 18.27 -9.22 3.61
N VAL A 343 19.24 -10.07 3.27
CA VAL A 343 19.42 -10.58 1.90
C VAL A 343 18.18 -11.28 1.38
N HIS A 344 17.54 -12.11 2.20
CA HIS A 344 16.34 -12.82 1.81
C HIS A 344 15.11 -11.91 1.67
N SER A 345 15.01 -10.83 2.44
CA SER A 345 13.93 -9.85 2.27
C SER A 345 14.02 -9.15 0.92
N ARG A 346 15.23 -8.82 0.46
CA ARG A 346 15.43 -8.23 -0.86
C ARG A 346 15.19 -9.25 -1.97
N LEU A 347 15.67 -10.49 -1.82
CA LEU A 347 15.39 -11.59 -2.75
C LEU A 347 13.88 -11.80 -2.98
N TYR A 348 13.08 -11.63 -1.92
CA TYR A 348 11.63 -11.70 -2.03
C TYR A 348 11.04 -10.59 -2.91
N LEU A 349 11.48 -9.34 -2.73
CA LEU A 349 11.01 -8.21 -3.53
C LEU A 349 11.21 -8.43 -5.05
N ARG A 350 12.30 -9.09 -5.44
CA ARG A 350 12.56 -9.39 -6.87
C ARG A 350 11.90 -10.69 -7.36
N TRP A 351 11.59 -11.64 -6.49
CA TRP A 351 11.15 -12.98 -6.90
C TRP A 351 9.98 -13.53 -6.06
N PRO A 352 8.75 -13.00 -6.22
CA PRO A 352 7.58 -13.53 -5.51
C PRO A 352 7.24 -14.96 -5.97
N ALA A 353 7.16 -15.21 -7.28
CA ALA A 353 6.46 -16.37 -7.82
C ALA A 353 7.19 -17.73 -7.73
N ALA A 354 8.53 -17.76 -7.72
CA ALA A 354 9.28 -19.02 -7.73
C ALA A 354 10.04 -19.34 -6.41
N LEU A 355 10.13 -18.39 -5.46
CA LEU A 355 10.63 -18.65 -4.10
C LEU A 355 9.50 -19.16 -3.19
N GLN A 356 8.26 -18.66 -3.40
CA GLN A 356 7.04 -19.11 -2.73
C GLN A 356 6.82 -20.64 -2.79
N LYS A 357 7.40 -21.33 -3.78
CA LYS A 357 7.22 -22.77 -4.00
C LYS A 357 8.24 -23.67 -3.30
N THR A 358 9.23 -23.12 -2.58
CA THR A 358 10.29 -23.94 -1.96
C THR A 358 10.04 -24.17 -0.45
N PRO A 359 10.01 -25.42 0.05
CA PRO A 359 9.85 -25.72 1.48
C PRO A 359 10.91 -25.07 2.38
N LEU A 360 12.11 -24.83 1.86
CA LEU A 360 13.22 -24.17 2.57
C LEU A 360 12.91 -22.69 2.85
N TYR A 361 12.37 -21.98 1.86
CA TYR A 361 11.95 -20.57 2.00
C TYR A 361 10.89 -20.44 3.11
N GLN A 362 9.98 -21.41 3.20
CA GLN A 362 8.95 -21.42 4.24
C GLN A 362 9.48 -21.67 5.64
N TRP A 363 10.28 -22.73 5.82
CA TRP A 363 10.92 -23.02 7.09
C TRP A 363 11.72 -21.81 7.60
N TRP A 364 12.39 -21.12 6.67
CA TRP A 364 13.16 -19.93 6.98
C TRP A 364 12.30 -18.69 7.24
N GLN A 365 11.19 -18.49 6.51
CA GLN A 365 10.22 -17.43 6.82
C GLN A 365 9.76 -17.55 8.27
N LEU A 366 9.38 -18.75 8.71
CA LEU A 366 8.98 -19.02 10.10
C LEU A 366 10.10 -18.80 11.12
N ARG A 367 11.33 -19.19 10.77
CA ARG A 367 12.50 -18.93 11.62
C ARG A 367 12.81 -17.43 11.72
N SER A 368 12.71 -16.68 10.61
CA SER A 368 12.95 -15.24 10.57
C SER A 368 11.87 -14.48 11.32
N MET A 369 10.59 -14.88 11.16
CA MET A 369 9.48 -14.39 11.96
C MET A 369 9.77 -14.60 13.44
N ARG A 370 10.17 -15.81 13.85
CA ARG A 370 10.53 -16.09 15.26
C ARG A 370 11.60 -15.17 15.82
N ARG A 371 12.59 -14.79 15.01
CA ARG A 371 13.64 -13.88 15.45
C ARG A 371 13.16 -12.43 15.49
N LEU A 372 12.43 -11.98 14.48
CA LEU A 372 11.82 -10.65 14.45
C LEU A 372 10.89 -10.43 15.64
N LEU A 373 10.08 -11.45 15.95
CA LEU A 373 9.16 -11.46 17.08
C LEU A 373 9.89 -11.40 18.42
N LYS A 374 10.97 -12.17 18.57
CA LYS A 374 11.84 -12.08 19.74
C LYS A 374 12.54 -10.73 19.87
N ALA A 375 12.78 -10.05 18.76
CA ALA A 375 13.39 -8.73 18.69
C ALA A 375 12.37 -7.57 18.74
N GLY A 376 11.08 -7.84 18.98
CA GLY A 376 10.02 -6.82 19.04
C GLY A 376 9.65 -6.19 17.69
N LYS A 377 10.19 -6.68 16.57
CA LYS A 377 10.04 -6.14 15.21
C LYS A 377 8.82 -6.72 14.49
N ALA A 378 7.66 -6.65 15.15
CA ALA A 378 6.41 -7.22 14.67
C ALA A 378 5.99 -6.67 13.30
N TYR A 379 6.12 -5.37 13.07
CA TYR A 379 5.73 -4.67 11.83
C TYR A 379 6.45 -5.17 10.56
N GLN A 380 7.59 -5.85 10.69
CA GLN A 380 8.33 -6.42 9.56
C GLN A 380 7.84 -7.82 9.16
N VAL A 381 6.75 -8.29 9.77
CA VAL A 381 6.23 -9.65 9.59
C VAL A 381 5.06 -9.71 8.61
N ASP A 382 4.39 -8.59 8.30
CA ASP A 382 3.14 -8.54 7.51
C ASP A 382 3.23 -9.29 6.17
N ASP A 383 4.25 -8.95 5.37
CA ASP A 383 4.48 -9.60 4.07
C ASP A 383 4.82 -11.08 4.19
N LYS A 384 5.51 -11.47 5.27
CA LYS A 384 5.98 -12.84 5.53
C LYS A 384 4.83 -13.75 5.97
N LEU A 385 3.93 -13.17 6.75
CA LEU A 385 2.73 -13.81 7.27
C LEU A 385 1.69 -14.06 6.17
N ARG A 386 1.47 -13.06 5.30
CA ARG A 386 0.67 -13.16 4.06
C ARG A 386 1.11 -14.36 3.21
N ASN A 387 2.41 -14.54 3.03
CA ASN A 387 2.95 -15.62 2.20
C ASN A 387 2.80 -17.01 2.83
N ALA A 388 2.88 -17.10 4.16
CA ALA A 388 2.64 -18.35 4.88
C ALA A 388 1.17 -18.81 4.74
N LEU A 389 0.25 -17.84 4.77
CA LEU A 389 -1.18 -17.98 4.55
C LEU A 389 -1.55 -18.47 3.14
N GLU A 390 -1.07 -17.79 2.10
CA GLU A 390 -1.32 -18.13 0.69
C GLU A 390 -0.87 -19.57 0.36
N TYR A 391 0.26 -19.98 0.94
CA TYR A 391 0.72 -21.36 0.80
C TYR A 391 -0.21 -22.36 1.49
N ARG A 392 -0.74 -22.06 2.68
CA ARG A 392 -1.63 -23.01 3.36
C ARG A 392 -2.90 -23.23 2.56
N THR A 393 -3.54 -22.18 2.05
CA THR A 393 -4.77 -22.35 1.27
C THR A 393 -4.51 -23.14 -0.01
N ARG A 394 -3.36 -22.94 -0.68
CA ARG A 394 -2.97 -23.74 -1.84
C ARG A 394 -2.51 -25.17 -1.55
N TYR A 395 -1.87 -25.44 -0.40
CA TYR A 395 -1.13 -26.71 -0.18
C TYR A 395 -1.49 -27.45 1.12
N GLY A 396 -2.40 -26.92 1.94
CA GLY A 396 -3.04 -27.65 3.03
C GLY A 396 -2.14 -28.05 4.21
N ARG A 397 -0.94 -27.45 4.40
CA ARG A 397 0.11 -27.51 5.50
C ARG A 397 0.35 -26.28 6.44
N PHE A 398 -0.01 -26.26 7.74
CA PHE A 398 0.37 -25.25 8.76
C PHE A 398 1.14 -25.99 9.87
N PRO A 399 2.41 -25.67 10.13
CA PRO A 399 3.12 -26.13 11.31
C PRO A 399 2.53 -25.53 12.60
N ASP A 400 2.37 -26.34 13.65
CA ASP A 400 1.92 -25.90 14.99
C ASP A 400 2.79 -24.78 15.59
N GLU A 401 4.04 -24.70 15.15
CA GLU A 401 5.02 -23.70 15.56
C GLU A 401 4.62 -22.26 15.15
N GLN A 402 3.68 -22.07 14.21
CA GLN A 402 3.29 -20.74 13.73
C GLN A 402 2.31 -20.00 14.66
N THR A 403 1.45 -20.71 15.40
CA THR A 403 0.56 -20.08 16.38
C THR A 403 1.36 -19.46 17.54
N GLU A 404 2.43 -20.12 17.98
CA GLU A 404 3.36 -19.55 18.97
C GLU A 404 3.99 -18.23 18.50
N LEU A 405 4.12 -18.05 17.19
CA LEU A 405 4.65 -16.84 16.58
C LEU A 405 3.59 -15.75 16.44
N LEU A 406 2.33 -16.13 16.21
CA LEU A 406 1.24 -15.19 16.00
C LEU A 406 0.67 -14.62 17.29
N VAL A 407 0.62 -15.40 18.38
CA VAL A 407 0.06 -14.95 19.67
C VAL A 407 0.72 -13.67 20.20
N PRO A 408 2.04 -13.47 20.10
CA PRO A 408 2.65 -12.21 20.52
C PRO A 408 2.26 -11.02 19.64
N ILE A 409 1.99 -11.23 18.34
CA ILE A 409 1.82 -10.13 17.37
C ILE A 409 0.42 -9.85 16.90
N CYS A 410 -0.54 -10.70 17.21
CA CYS A 410 -1.94 -10.44 16.89
C CYS A 410 -2.43 -9.09 17.48
N TYR A 411 -1.73 -8.55 18.48
CA TYR A 411 -2.01 -7.25 19.07
C TYR A 411 -1.36 -6.05 18.35
N TYR A 412 -0.44 -6.26 17.40
CA TYR A 412 0.42 -5.22 16.82
C TYR A 412 -0.13 -4.57 15.55
N GLY A 413 -1.05 -5.22 14.84
CA GLY A 413 -1.55 -4.77 13.53
C GLY A 413 -2.91 -5.36 13.23
N ALA A 414 -3.72 -4.63 12.44
CA ALA A 414 -5.00 -5.14 11.95
C ALA A 414 -4.81 -6.46 11.14
N PRO A 415 -3.77 -6.62 10.30
CA PRO A 415 -3.52 -7.89 9.61
C PRO A 415 -3.24 -9.07 10.55
N TYR A 416 -2.45 -8.84 11.59
CA TYR A 416 -2.10 -9.89 12.55
C TYR A 416 -3.31 -10.30 13.38
N ALA A 417 -4.15 -9.34 13.79
CA ALA A 417 -5.40 -9.59 14.48
C ALA A 417 -6.37 -10.39 13.60
N ALA A 418 -6.57 -9.95 12.36
CA ALA A 418 -7.43 -10.63 11.40
C ALA A 418 -6.92 -12.05 11.12
N LEU A 419 -5.61 -12.24 10.95
CA LEU A 419 -5.05 -13.57 10.76
C LEU A 419 -5.21 -14.46 12.00
N TYR A 420 -5.01 -13.91 13.19
CA TYR A 420 -5.23 -14.68 14.40
C TYR A 420 -6.68 -15.14 14.52
N GLY A 421 -7.62 -14.28 14.14
CA GLY A 421 -9.04 -14.64 13.98
C GLY A 421 -9.23 -15.80 13.01
N VAL A 422 -8.59 -15.78 11.84
CA VAL A 422 -8.63 -16.89 10.86
C VAL A 422 -8.10 -18.19 11.45
N PHE A 423 -7.04 -18.14 12.26
CA PHE A 423 -6.51 -19.34 12.91
C PHE A 423 -7.49 -19.92 13.93
N CYS A 424 -8.17 -19.06 14.70
CA CYS A 424 -9.22 -19.47 15.62
C CYS A 424 -10.42 -20.08 14.87
N ASP A 425 -10.86 -19.41 13.80
CA ASP A 425 -12.03 -19.80 13.00
C ASP A 425 -11.88 -21.18 12.34
N ASN A 426 -10.64 -21.54 12.00
CA ASN A 426 -10.34 -22.79 11.29
C ASN A 426 -9.64 -23.85 12.15
N GLY A 427 -9.32 -23.56 13.42
CA GLY A 427 -8.53 -24.44 14.29
C GLY A 427 -7.14 -24.74 13.72
N TRP A 428 -6.47 -23.71 13.18
CA TRP A 428 -5.15 -23.85 12.56
C TRP A 428 -4.01 -23.70 13.56
N GLY A 429 -2.85 -24.26 13.21
CA GLY A 429 -1.61 -24.16 14.00
C GLY A 429 -1.74 -24.70 15.44
N GLY A 430 -2.55 -25.73 15.66
CA GLY A 430 -2.74 -26.34 16.97
C GLY A 430 -3.73 -25.62 17.90
N LEU A 431 -4.45 -24.61 17.40
CA LEU A 431 -5.59 -24.01 18.11
C LEU A 431 -6.84 -24.88 17.97
N LYS A 432 -7.68 -24.86 19.00
CA LYS A 432 -9.04 -25.39 18.88
C LYS A 432 -9.85 -24.44 17.99
N GLN A 433 -10.66 -25.00 17.10
CA GLN A 433 -11.61 -24.21 16.33
C GLN A 433 -12.59 -23.50 17.28
N ASP A 434 -12.61 -22.17 17.23
CA ASP A 434 -13.41 -21.28 18.08
C ASP A 434 -13.84 -20.04 17.27
N ARG A 435 -15.12 -20.04 16.85
CA ARG A 435 -15.68 -18.97 16.02
C ARG A 435 -15.98 -17.70 16.81
N ASP A 436 -16.30 -17.82 18.08
CA ASP A 436 -16.61 -16.65 18.93
C ASP A 436 -15.32 -15.88 19.22
N ALA A 437 -14.23 -16.60 19.50
CA ALA A 437 -12.90 -15.99 19.59
C ALA A 437 -12.51 -15.33 18.26
N ALA A 438 -12.71 -16.02 17.13
CA ALA A 438 -12.43 -15.46 15.82
C ALA A 438 -13.17 -14.14 15.57
N GLN A 439 -14.46 -14.07 15.91
CA GLN A 439 -15.27 -12.86 15.72
C GLN A 439 -14.76 -11.69 16.56
N GLN A 440 -14.35 -11.93 17.81
CA GLN A 440 -13.74 -10.91 18.65
C GLN A 440 -12.44 -10.38 18.05
N TRP A 441 -11.63 -11.26 17.45
CA TRP A 441 -10.40 -10.90 16.77
C TRP A 441 -10.62 -10.13 15.47
N TYR A 442 -11.65 -10.47 14.70
CA TYR A 442 -12.07 -9.70 13.52
C TYR A 442 -12.58 -8.31 13.93
N ALA A 443 -13.42 -8.20 14.95
CA ALA A 443 -13.89 -6.93 15.46
C ALA A 443 -12.72 -6.04 15.97
N TYR A 444 -11.74 -6.66 16.65
CA TYR A 444 -10.52 -5.97 17.04
C TYR A 444 -9.71 -5.51 15.83
N ALA A 445 -9.56 -6.35 14.80
CA ALA A 445 -8.88 -5.96 13.56
C ALA A 445 -9.56 -4.77 12.86
N VAL A 446 -10.90 -4.75 12.81
CA VAL A 446 -11.69 -3.63 12.27
C VAL A 446 -11.47 -2.37 13.09
N ARG A 447 -11.50 -2.45 14.43
CA ARG A 447 -11.19 -1.30 15.30
C ARG A 447 -9.80 -0.74 15.03
N LEU A 448 -8.84 -1.61 14.75
CA LEU A 448 -7.46 -1.25 14.48
C LEU A 448 -7.21 -0.62 13.09
N SER A 449 -8.14 -0.78 12.14
CA SER A 449 -8.01 -0.26 10.78
C SER A 449 -9.40 -0.04 10.14
N PRO A 450 -10.24 0.87 10.63
CA PRO A 450 -11.65 1.03 10.22
C PRO A 450 -11.85 1.21 8.69
N PRO A 451 -13.07 0.99 8.15
CA PRO A 451 -13.34 1.19 6.74
C PRO A 451 -12.94 2.58 6.26
N GLY A 452 -12.25 2.67 5.13
CA GLY A 452 -11.70 3.92 4.60
C GLY A 452 -10.25 4.21 5.02
N SER A 453 -9.69 3.41 5.94
CA SER A 453 -8.24 3.47 6.25
C SER A 453 -7.43 3.04 5.02
N ARG A 454 -6.53 3.91 4.53
CA ARG A 454 -5.61 3.60 3.43
C ARG A 454 -4.33 2.92 3.93
N PHE A 455 -3.75 2.05 3.10
CA PHE A 455 -2.43 1.46 3.37
C PHE A 455 -1.43 1.92 2.30
N GLY A 456 -0.63 2.93 2.63
CA GLY A 456 0.28 3.56 1.68
C GLY A 456 -0.45 4.19 0.49
N ASP A 457 0.15 4.10 -0.70
CA ASP A 457 -0.42 4.60 -1.97
C ASP A 457 -1.51 3.70 -2.56
N MET A 458 -1.83 2.56 -1.93
CA MET A 458 -2.88 1.67 -2.42
C MET A 458 -4.25 2.12 -1.92
N GLU A 459 -5.21 2.23 -2.85
CA GLU A 459 -6.61 2.54 -2.53
C GLU A 459 -7.29 1.46 -1.67
N TYR A 460 -6.68 0.28 -1.57
CA TYR A 460 -7.20 -0.85 -0.80
C TYR A 460 -6.88 -0.73 0.70
N GLY A 461 -7.86 -1.09 1.54
CA GLY A 461 -7.67 -1.15 2.98
C GLY A 461 -6.69 -2.24 3.41
N THR A 462 -5.98 -2.04 4.54
CA THR A 462 -5.01 -2.99 5.11
C THR A 462 -5.57 -4.42 5.31
N LEU A 463 -6.88 -4.53 5.54
CA LEU A 463 -7.59 -5.81 5.68
C LEU A 463 -8.09 -6.38 4.35
N THR A 464 -8.29 -5.52 3.34
CA THR A 464 -8.66 -5.93 1.98
C THR A 464 -7.56 -6.77 1.35
N MET A 465 -6.29 -6.40 1.53
CA MET A 465 -5.14 -7.17 1.03
C MET A 465 -5.17 -8.64 1.44
N ILE A 466 -5.61 -8.92 2.68
CA ILE A 466 -5.72 -10.29 3.20
C ILE A 466 -6.86 -11.02 2.50
N SER A 467 -7.93 -10.35 2.12
CA SER A 467 -9.01 -10.99 1.37
C SER A 467 -8.61 -11.20 -0.11
N GLU A 468 -7.90 -10.25 -0.71
CA GLU A 468 -7.59 -10.16 -2.16
C GLU A 468 -6.72 -11.25 -2.73
N HIS A 469 -5.75 -11.71 -1.94
CA HIS A 469 -4.73 -12.64 -2.42
C HIS A 469 -5.20 -14.10 -2.42
N PHE A 470 -6.47 -14.35 -2.09
CA PHE A 470 -7.07 -15.67 -2.13
C PHE A 470 -7.90 -15.84 -3.41
N HIS A 471 -7.60 -16.91 -4.15
CA HIS A 471 -8.20 -17.15 -5.47
C HIS A 471 -9.72 -17.21 -5.39
N TRP A 472 -10.36 -16.57 -6.37
CA TRP A 472 -11.78 -16.57 -6.70
C TRP A 472 -12.45 -17.95 -6.72
N SER A 473 -11.67 -19.02 -6.92
CA SER A 473 -12.14 -20.41 -6.96
C SER A 473 -12.40 -21.03 -5.59
N ASP A 474 -11.91 -20.43 -4.50
CA ASP A 474 -12.11 -20.90 -3.12
C ASP A 474 -13.24 -20.14 -2.43
N SER A 475 -14.28 -19.78 -3.19
CA SER A 475 -15.52 -19.22 -2.67
C SER A 475 -16.12 -20.21 -1.65
N GLY A 476 -16.23 -19.78 -0.38
CA GLY A 476 -16.56 -20.65 0.76
C GLY A 476 -15.35 -21.26 1.50
N GLY A 477 -14.13 -20.80 1.24
CA GLY A 477 -12.90 -21.25 1.87
C GLY A 477 -12.69 -20.74 3.31
N PRO A 478 -11.48 -20.97 3.88
CA PRO A 478 -11.15 -20.68 5.28
C PRO A 478 -11.32 -19.23 5.75
N LEU A 479 -11.48 -18.28 4.83
CA LEU A 479 -11.57 -16.85 5.14
C LEU A 479 -12.99 -16.31 5.10
N TRP A 480 -13.98 -17.16 4.86
CA TRP A 480 -15.33 -16.70 4.61
C TRP A 480 -15.91 -15.85 5.75
N ASN A 481 -15.69 -16.24 7.01
CA ASN A 481 -16.19 -15.46 8.15
C ASN A 481 -15.41 -14.14 8.35
N LEU A 482 -14.13 -14.08 7.97
CA LEU A 482 -13.38 -12.81 7.92
C LEU A 482 -14.00 -11.89 6.86
N VAL A 483 -14.26 -12.40 5.65
CA VAL A 483 -14.89 -11.61 4.57
C VAL A 483 -16.25 -11.08 5.00
N LEU A 484 -17.09 -11.91 5.63
CA LEU A 484 -18.38 -11.46 6.15
C LEU A 484 -18.25 -10.41 7.25
N SER A 485 -17.31 -10.60 8.20
CA SER A 485 -17.08 -9.64 9.28
C SER A 485 -16.62 -8.28 8.74
N LEU A 486 -15.75 -8.28 7.73
CA LEU A 486 -15.33 -7.05 7.03
C LEU A 486 -16.48 -6.45 6.22
N ALA A 487 -17.31 -7.26 5.55
CA ALA A 487 -18.46 -6.77 4.81
C ALA A 487 -19.48 -6.07 5.72
N GLU A 488 -19.77 -6.67 6.88
CA GLU A 488 -20.63 -6.12 7.94
C GLU A 488 -20.05 -4.84 8.54
N ALA A 489 -18.72 -4.78 8.72
CA ALA A 489 -18.04 -3.57 9.19
C ALA A 489 -18.05 -2.44 8.15
N GLY A 490 -18.33 -2.72 6.88
CA GLY A 490 -18.48 -1.71 5.83
C GLY A 490 -17.27 -1.56 4.91
N TYR A 491 -16.47 -2.59 4.69
CA TYR A 491 -15.39 -2.53 3.67
C TYR A 491 -15.98 -2.84 2.29
N ALA A 492 -15.90 -1.90 1.35
CA ALA A 492 -16.53 -2.02 0.04
C ALA A 492 -16.06 -3.27 -0.73
N ASP A 493 -14.75 -3.55 -0.71
CA ASP A 493 -14.17 -4.77 -1.30
C ASP A 493 -14.73 -6.05 -0.69
N ALA A 494 -14.87 -6.09 0.63
CA ALA A 494 -15.39 -7.26 1.33
C ALA A 494 -16.87 -7.46 1.04
N GLN A 495 -17.63 -6.37 0.92
CA GLN A 495 -19.03 -6.39 0.50
C GLN A 495 -19.16 -6.88 -0.94
N LEU A 496 -18.31 -6.40 -1.85
CA LEU A 496 -18.25 -6.87 -3.23
C LEU A 496 -17.95 -8.38 -3.28
N ARG A 497 -16.96 -8.85 -2.53
CA ARG A 497 -16.61 -10.27 -2.42
C ARG A 497 -17.73 -11.12 -1.84
N ALA A 498 -18.36 -10.65 -0.77
CA ALA A 498 -19.51 -11.33 -0.19
C ALA A 498 -20.63 -11.45 -1.23
N ALA A 499 -20.89 -10.38 -1.97
CA ALA A 499 -21.87 -10.37 -3.04
C ALA A 499 -21.56 -11.36 -4.17
N GLU A 500 -20.28 -11.48 -4.57
CA GLU A 500 -19.80 -12.44 -5.57
C GLU A 500 -19.94 -13.90 -5.11
N VAL A 501 -19.56 -14.21 -3.87
CA VAL A 501 -19.72 -15.57 -3.34
C VAL A 501 -21.20 -15.95 -3.28
N TYR A 502 -22.06 -15.07 -2.77
CA TYR A 502 -23.50 -15.29 -2.73
C TYR A 502 -24.14 -15.37 -4.13
N SER A 503 -23.47 -14.88 -5.19
CA SER A 503 -23.97 -14.94 -6.57
C SER A 503 -23.40 -16.06 -7.43
N TRP A 504 -22.17 -16.54 -7.23
CA TRP A 504 -21.57 -17.56 -8.12
C TRP A 504 -21.36 -18.92 -7.46
N ASP A 505 -21.18 -18.96 -6.14
CA ASP A 505 -20.91 -20.22 -5.42
C ASP A 505 -22.21 -21.00 -5.21
N GLN A 506 -22.28 -22.20 -5.78
CA GLN A 506 -23.43 -23.10 -5.62
C GLN A 506 -23.69 -23.47 -4.15
N ARG A 507 -22.67 -23.46 -3.29
CA ARG A 507 -22.80 -23.83 -1.87
C ARG A 507 -23.44 -22.74 -1.02
N HIS A 508 -23.19 -21.48 -1.39
CA HIS A 508 -23.61 -20.32 -0.61
C HIS A 508 -24.67 -19.47 -1.33
N GLN A 509 -25.15 -19.89 -2.49
CA GLN A 509 -26.01 -19.08 -3.36
C GLN A 509 -27.21 -18.44 -2.62
N ASN A 510 -27.21 -17.11 -2.51
CA ASN A 510 -28.31 -16.33 -1.94
C ASN A 510 -28.43 -14.99 -2.67
N ILE A 511 -29.34 -14.97 -3.65
CA ILE A 511 -29.48 -13.89 -4.62
C ILE A 511 -29.97 -12.57 -3.99
N PRO A 512 -31.00 -12.55 -3.12
CA PRO A 512 -31.36 -11.35 -2.36
C PRO A 512 -30.21 -10.78 -1.51
N LEU A 513 -29.47 -11.65 -0.82
CA LEU A 513 -28.36 -11.24 0.04
C LEU A 513 -27.15 -10.73 -0.77
N SER A 514 -26.89 -11.34 -1.93
CA SER A 514 -25.92 -10.84 -2.91
C SER A 514 -26.25 -9.40 -3.33
N LEU A 515 -27.51 -9.10 -3.63
CA LEU A 515 -27.93 -7.73 -3.99
C LEU A 515 -27.76 -6.73 -2.87
N SER A 516 -28.09 -7.10 -1.62
CA SER A 516 -27.86 -6.19 -0.49
C SER A 516 -26.38 -5.86 -0.32
N TRP A 517 -25.50 -6.83 -0.55
CA TRP A 517 -24.05 -6.62 -0.45
C TRP A 517 -23.50 -5.79 -1.61
N TYR A 518 -23.91 -6.07 -2.85
CA TYR A 518 -23.52 -5.23 -3.97
C TYR A 518 -23.99 -3.78 -3.76
N ARG A 519 -25.22 -3.56 -3.27
CA ARG A 519 -25.72 -2.23 -2.94
C ARG A 519 -24.94 -1.56 -1.81
N ALA A 520 -24.56 -2.31 -0.78
CA ALA A 520 -23.78 -1.77 0.33
C ALA A 520 -22.38 -1.32 -0.13
N ALA A 521 -21.82 -2.01 -1.14
CA ALA A 521 -20.55 -1.65 -1.77
C ALA A 521 -20.66 -0.39 -2.65
N LEU A 522 -21.86 0.02 -3.07
CA LEU A 522 -22.06 1.25 -3.86
C LEU A 522 -21.82 2.48 -2.98
N ARG A 523 -20.62 3.05 -3.06
CA ARG A 523 -20.28 4.33 -2.45
C ARG A 523 -19.94 5.35 -3.52
N ASP A 524 -20.33 6.59 -3.33
CA ASP A 524 -20.06 7.64 -4.32
C ASP A 524 -18.54 7.82 -4.52
N GLY A 525 -18.07 7.61 -5.76
CA GLY A 525 -16.70 7.92 -6.20
C GLY A 525 -15.63 6.82 -6.07
N GLN A 526 -15.94 5.61 -5.59
CA GLN A 526 -14.95 4.51 -5.45
C GLN A 526 -14.90 3.59 -6.69
N PRO A 527 -13.73 3.08 -7.11
CA PRO A 527 -13.60 2.13 -8.22
C PRO A 527 -14.47 0.87 -8.07
N ASP A 528 -14.63 0.37 -6.84
CA ASP A 528 -15.42 -0.83 -6.52
C ASP A 528 -16.92 -0.63 -6.80
N THR A 529 -17.39 0.61 -6.80
CA THR A 529 -18.77 0.97 -7.17
C THR A 529 -19.05 0.59 -8.62
N TYR A 530 -18.09 0.79 -9.52
CA TYR A 530 -18.21 0.43 -10.93
C TYR A 530 -18.16 -1.09 -11.12
N GLN A 531 -17.29 -1.76 -10.36
CA GLN A 531 -17.22 -3.21 -10.32
C GLN A 531 -18.55 -3.80 -9.82
N ALA A 532 -19.07 -3.34 -8.70
CA ALA A 532 -20.34 -3.79 -8.13
C ALA A 532 -21.52 -3.66 -9.11
N LEU A 533 -21.68 -2.50 -9.77
CA LEU A 533 -22.76 -2.31 -10.73
C LEU A 533 -22.60 -3.19 -11.99
N LEU A 534 -21.37 -3.35 -12.50
CA LEU A 534 -21.07 -4.27 -13.59
C LEU A 534 -21.39 -5.72 -13.20
N TYR A 535 -21.03 -6.15 -11.99
CA TYR A 535 -21.30 -7.50 -11.52
C TYR A 535 -22.78 -7.73 -11.23
N ILE A 536 -23.52 -6.75 -10.69
CA ILE A 536 -24.99 -6.83 -10.59
C ILE A 536 -25.60 -6.99 -11.98
N GLY A 537 -25.22 -6.15 -12.94
CA GLY A 537 -25.76 -6.28 -14.31
C GLY A 537 -25.44 -7.66 -14.89
N THR A 538 -24.18 -8.05 -14.86
CA THR A 538 -23.73 -9.25 -15.58
C THR A 538 -24.06 -10.58 -14.90
N THR A 539 -24.18 -10.63 -13.59
CA THR A 539 -24.64 -11.83 -12.86
C THR A 539 -26.10 -12.16 -13.21
N TYR A 540 -26.94 -11.14 -13.34
CA TYR A 540 -28.36 -11.31 -13.60
C TYR A 540 -28.67 -11.47 -15.08
N ILE A 541 -27.84 -10.89 -15.96
CA ILE A 541 -27.89 -11.09 -17.41
C ILE A 541 -27.30 -12.46 -17.79
N GLY A 542 -26.09 -12.79 -17.31
CA GLY A 542 -25.35 -13.99 -17.70
C GLY A 542 -25.94 -15.30 -17.20
N ARG A 543 -26.73 -15.29 -16.11
CA ARG A 543 -27.48 -16.50 -15.66
C ARG A 543 -28.56 -16.95 -16.63
N MET A 544 -28.93 -16.13 -17.60
CA MET A 544 -29.82 -16.57 -18.68
C MET A 544 -29.09 -17.30 -19.81
N GLU A 545 -27.78 -17.12 -19.96
CA GLU A 545 -27.02 -17.64 -21.11
C GLU A 545 -26.60 -19.12 -20.95
N GLY A 546 -26.83 -19.72 -19.78
CA GLY A 546 -26.42 -21.10 -19.48
C GLY A 546 -27.54 -22.02 -18.96
N ILE A 547 -28.78 -21.55 -18.91
CA ILE A 547 -29.92 -22.34 -18.44
C ILE A 547 -30.82 -22.61 -19.64
N ASP A 548 -31.04 -23.88 -19.98
CA ASP A 548 -32.09 -24.30 -20.91
C ASP A 548 -33.39 -23.55 -20.53
N PRO A 549 -34.06 -22.84 -21.45
CA PRO A 549 -35.31 -22.15 -21.18
C PRO A 549 -36.37 -23.01 -20.45
N ALA A 550 -36.29 -24.35 -20.58
CA ALA A 550 -37.13 -25.31 -19.87
C ALA A 550 -36.84 -25.43 -18.35
N TRP A 551 -35.66 -25.02 -17.89
CA TRP A 551 -35.20 -25.05 -16.51
C TRP A 551 -35.35 -23.73 -15.76
N ILE A 552 -35.85 -22.67 -16.42
CA ILE A 552 -36.35 -21.49 -15.73
C ILE A 552 -37.60 -21.94 -14.97
N PRO A 553 -37.60 -22.01 -13.62
CA PRO A 553 -38.86 -22.19 -12.91
C PRO A 553 -39.78 -21.08 -13.42
N LYS A 554 -41.00 -21.42 -13.89
CA LYS A 554 -42.04 -20.44 -14.30
C LYS A 554 -42.36 -19.39 -13.22
N THR A 555 -41.78 -19.55 -12.04
CA THR A 555 -41.85 -18.69 -10.86
C THR A 555 -40.62 -17.82 -10.64
N THR A 556 -39.61 -17.81 -11.52
CA THR A 556 -38.55 -16.79 -11.45
C THR A 556 -39.13 -15.50 -11.98
N PRO A 557 -39.44 -14.52 -11.13
CA PRO A 557 -40.26 -13.39 -11.55
C PRO A 557 -39.47 -12.51 -12.52
N LEU A 558 -40.13 -11.99 -13.56
CA LEU A 558 -39.65 -10.92 -14.47
C LEU A 558 -39.04 -9.72 -13.72
N SER A 559 -39.34 -9.54 -12.42
CA SER A 559 -38.72 -8.51 -11.58
C SER A 559 -37.22 -8.70 -11.36
N ARG A 560 -36.67 -9.92 -11.51
CA ARG A 560 -35.23 -10.17 -11.35
C ARG A 560 -34.41 -9.77 -12.57
N SER A 561 -34.99 -9.82 -13.78
CA SER A 561 -34.34 -9.32 -15.00
C SER A 561 -34.38 -7.80 -15.07
N ALA A 562 -35.51 -7.17 -14.70
CA ALA A 562 -35.62 -5.71 -14.62
C ALA A 562 -34.60 -5.10 -13.64
N TYR A 563 -34.36 -5.73 -12.49
CA TYR A 563 -33.43 -5.23 -11.50
C TYR A 563 -31.96 -5.24 -11.95
N GLY A 564 -31.51 -6.33 -12.59
CA GLY A 564 -30.16 -6.40 -13.18
C GLY A 564 -30.00 -5.41 -14.33
N MET A 565 -31.08 -5.21 -15.08
CA MET A 565 -31.17 -4.27 -16.19
C MET A 565 -31.09 -2.81 -15.71
N ASP A 566 -31.76 -2.44 -14.63
CA ASP A 566 -31.71 -1.10 -14.02
C ASP A 566 -30.34 -0.79 -13.42
N ALA A 567 -29.73 -1.73 -12.69
CA ALA A 567 -28.38 -1.57 -12.13
C ALA A 567 -27.31 -1.45 -13.24
N TYR A 568 -27.53 -2.12 -14.37
CA TYR A 568 -26.67 -2.01 -15.53
C TYR A 568 -26.84 -0.68 -16.27
N LEU A 569 -28.05 -0.12 -16.32
CA LEU A 569 -28.29 1.24 -16.80
C LEU A 569 -27.61 2.26 -15.89
N GLU A 570 -27.75 2.11 -14.57
CA GLU A 570 -27.10 2.98 -13.59
C GLU A 570 -25.57 2.93 -13.71
N PHE A 571 -24.97 1.75 -13.96
CA PHE A 571 -23.55 1.62 -14.30
C PHE A 571 -23.17 2.50 -15.50
N LEU A 572 -23.91 2.35 -16.61
CA LEU A 572 -23.61 3.05 -17.85
C LEU A 572 -23.78 4.56 -17.68
N GLU A 573 -24.84 5.01 -16.99
CA GLU A 573 -25.10 6.42 -16.73
C GLU A 573 -24.03 7.05 -15.85
N ARG A 574 -23.65 6.40 -14.73
CA ARG A 574 -22.59 6.88 -13.84
C ARG A 574 -21.22 6.91 -14.54
N MET A 575 -20.91 5.92 -15.36
CA MET A 575 -19.68 5.91 -16.16
C MET A 575 -19.70 7.00 -17.23
N SER A 576 -20.81 7.18 -17.95
CA SER A 576 -20.95 8.27 -18.92
C SER A 576 -20.84 9.65 -18.30
N ALA A 577 -21.16 9.82 -17.01
CA ALA A 577 -21.02 11.08 -16.28
C ALA A 577 -19.59 11.31 -15.76
N HIS A 578 -18.80 10.26 -15.50
CA HIS A 578 -17.47 10.37 -14.92
C HIS A 578 -16.45 10.97 -15.91
N PRO A 579 -15.53 11.88 -15.49
CA PRO A 579 -14.49 12.42 -16.35
C PRO A 579 -13.54 11.33 -16.86
N VAL A 580 -13.21 11.37 -18.15
CA VAL A 580 -12.40 10.34 -18.84
C VAL A 580 -10.92 10.41 -18.43
N GLU A 581 -10.39 11.62 -18.16
CA GLU A 581 -9.00 11.79 -17.71
C GLU A 581 -8.76 11.24 -16.29
N ALA A 582 -9.82 11.00 -15.53
CA ALA A 582 -9.77 10.50 -14.16
C ALA A 582 -9.84 8.96 -14.05
N TRP A 583 -9.88 8.23 -15.17
CA TRP A 583 -10.05 6.77 -15.14
C TRP A 583 -8.74 6.01 -14.98
N THR A 584 -8.72 5.03 -14.07
CA THR A 584 -7.61 4.09 -13.91
C THR A 584 -7.60 3.03 -15.03
N PRO A 585 -6.45 2.38 -15.31
CA PRO A 585 -6.37 1.28 -16.27
C PRO A 585 -7.38 0.15 -16.01
N ASP A 586 -7.65 -0.17 -14.75
CA ASP A 586 -8.61 -1.21 -14.37
C ASP A 586 -10.06 -0.80 -14.69
N GLN A 587 -10.42 0.46 -14.45
CA GLN A 587 -11.73 1.01 -14.83
C GLN A 587 -11.99 0.91 -16.34
N ARG A 588 -10.95 1.11 -17.18
CA ARG A 588 -11.04 0.90 -18.63
C ARG A 588 -11.32 -0.56 -18.99
N VAL A 589 -10.64 -1.50 -18.34
CA VAL A 589 -10.90 -2.95 -18.53
C VAL A 589 -12.33 -3.34 -18.12
N PHE A 590 -12.89 -2.73 -17.08
CA PHE A 590 -14.28 -2.98 -16.68
C PHE A 590 -15.28 -2.45 -17.71
N VAL A 591 -15.03 -1.28 -18.30
CA VAL A 591 -15.84 -0.75 -19.41
C VAL A 591 -15.79 -1.66 -20.63
N ASP A 592 -14.61 -2.18 -20.98
CA ASP A 592 -14.49 -3.14 -22.08
C ASP A 592 -15.34 -4.40 -21.85
N LYS A 593 -15.24 -4.98 -20.64
CA LYS A 593 -16.04 -6.15 -20.25
C LYS A 593 -17.54 -5.85 -20.29
N ALA A 594 -17.94 -4.65 -19.88
CA ALA A 594 -19.32 -4.19 -19.95
C ALA A 594 -19.79 -4.12 -21.41
N LEU A 595 -19.07 -3.40 -22.27
CA LEU A 595 -19.42 -3.23 -23.69
C LEU A 595 -19.55 -4.58 -24.43
N VAL A 596 -18.69 -5.56 -24.12
CA VAL A 596 -18.76 -6.92 -24.69
C VAL A 596 -19.99 -7.69 -24.22
N ARG A 597 -20.36 -7.61 -22.93
CA ARG A 597 -21.55 -8.30 -22.38
C ARG A 597 -22.87 -7.62 -22.78
N LEU A 598 -22.81 -6.31 -23.00
CA LEU A 598 -23.91 -5.49 -23.48
C LEU A 598 -24.38 -5.92 -24.89
N ARG A 599 -23.46 -6.34 -25.77
CA ARG A 599 -23.77 -6.94 -27.08
C ARG A 599 -24.77 -8.10 -26.97
N HIS A 600 -24.54 -9.00 -26.01
CA HIS A 600 -25.39 -10.18 -25.83
C HIS A 600 -26.74 -9.83 -25.19
N THR A 601 -26.71 -8.90 -24.23
CA THR A 601 -27.89 -8.38 -23.53
C THR A 601 -28.89 -7.75 -24.49
N ILE A 602 -28.41 -6.90 -25.40
CA ILE A 602 -29.23 -6.26 -26.43
C ILE A 602 -29.76 -7.34 -27.40
N ALA A 603 -28.95 -8.31 -27.82
CA ALA A 603 -29.44 -9.37 -28.71
C ALA A 603 -30.61 -10.18 -28.12
N LEU A 604 -30.67 -10.37 -26.80
CA LEU A 604 -31.68 -11.20 -26.12
C LEU A 604 -32.98 -10.45 -25.76
N TRP A 605 -32.96 -9.11 -25.64
CA TRP A 605 -34.10 -8.33 -25.13
C TRP A 605 -34.41 -7.06 -25.93
N PRO A 606 -35.03 -7.19 -27.12
CA PRO A 606 -35.38 -6.09 -28.03
C PRO A 606 -36.21 -4.96 -27.41
N ASP A 607 -37.10 -5.28 -26.47
CA ASP A 607 -38.07 -4.31 -25.94
C ASP A 607 -37.46 -3.29 -24.97
N HIS A 608 -36.21 -3.45 -24.56
CA HIS A 608 -35.54 -2.54 -23.62
C HIS A 608 -34.44 -1.67 -24.28
N HIS A 609 -34.20 -1.84 -25.58
CA HIS A 609 -33.10 -1.21 -26.33
C HIS A 609 -33.04 0.31 -26.21
N ALA A 610 -34.20 0.98 -26.20
CA ALA A 610 -34.26 2.44 -26.16
C ALA A 610 -33.65 3.04 -24.88
N ALA A 611 -33.75 2.33 -23.75
CA ALA A 611 -33.18 2.77 -22.47
C ALA A 611 -31.64 2.65 -22.43
N TYR A 612 -31.08 1.60 -23.05
CA TYR A 612 -29.64 1.37 -23.08
C TYR A 612 -28.91 2.26 -24.09
N LEU A 613 -29.55 2.55 -25.22
CA LEU A 613 -28.93 3.18 -26.38
C LEU A 613 -28.32 4.56 -26.08
N GLN A 614 -28.95 5.38 -25.24
CA GLN A 614 -28.47 6.74 -24.98
C GLN A 614 -27.19 6.78 -24.11
N PRO A 615 -27.12 6.12 -22.94
CA PRO A 615 -25.88 6.01 -22.17
C PRO A 615 -24.74 5.39 -22.99
N ILE A 616 -25.01 4.35 -23.78
CA ILE A 616 -24.02 3.73 -24.67
C ILE A 616 -23.49 4.74 -25.68
N LEU A 617 -24.37 5.45 -26.39
CA LEU A 617 -23.93 6.44 -27.39
C LEU A 617 -23.11 7.57 -26.75
N HIS A 618 -23.44 7.97 -25.52
CA HIS A 618 -22.66 8.94 -24.75
C HIS A 618 -21.26 8.41 -24.39
N LEU A 619 -21.18 7.14 -23.97
CA LEU A 619 -19.93 6.46 -23.69
C LEU A 619 -19.10 6.31 -24.98
N LEU A 620 -19.69 5.79 -26.07
CA LEU A 620 -19.04 5.64 -27.37
C LEU A 620 -18.51 6.97 -27.93
N ALA A 621 -19.22 8.09 -27.73
CA ALA A 621 -18.78 9.42 -28.17
C ALA A 621 -17.58 9.96 -27.38
N ARG A 622 -17.42 9.56 -26.11
CA ARG A 622 -16.28 9.96 -25.25
C ARG A 622 -15.01 9.12 -25.46
N TYR A 623 -15.13 7.93 -26.07
CA TYR A 623 -14.02 6.97 -26.29
C TYR A 623 -13.74 6.73 -27.79
N ALA A 624 -14.00 7.71 -28.65
CA ALA A 624 -13.94 7.56 -30.11
C ALA A 624 -12.58 7.05 -30.63
N ASP A 625 -11.48 7.30 -29.92
CA ASP A 625 -10.12 6.94 -30.35
C ASP A 625 -9.65 5.53 -29.90
N GLU A 626 -10.47 4.77 -29.14
CA GLU A 626 -10.09 3.44 -28.66
C GLU A 626 -10.61 2.31 -29.57
N LEU A 627 -9.69 1.42 -30.01
CA LEU A 627 -9.96 0.30 -30.93
C LEU A 627 -11.13 -0.61 -30.47
N ARG A 628 -11.33 -0.75 -29.16
CA ARG A 628 -12.37 -1.60 -28.56
C ARG A 628 -13.77 -0.98 -28.64
N VAL A 629 -13.84 0.35 -28.69
CA VAL A 629 -15.08 1.13 -28.81
C VAL A 629 -15.59 1.11 -30.25
N ILE A 630 -14.67 1.09 -31.21
CA ILE A 630 -14.98 0.85 -32.63
C ILE A 630 -15.69 -0.50 -32.81
N ASN A 631 -15.24 -1.54 -32.11
CA ASN A 631 -15.85 -2.88 -32.14
C ASN A 631 -17.23 -2.94 -31.45
N ALA A 632 -17.41 -2.22 -30.35
CA ALA A 632 -18.70 -2.12 -29.67
C ALA A 632 -19.72 -1.32 -30.49
N ALA A 633 -19.28 -0.25 -31.16
CA ALA A 633 -20.11 0.57 -32.03
C ALA A 633 -20.52 -0.19 -33.30
N ALA A 634 -19.59 -0.94 -33.90
CA ALA A 634 -19.91 -1.87 -34.99
C ALA A 634 -20.93 -2.93 -34.54
N SER A 635 -20.71 -3.57 -33.39
CA SER A 635 -21.65 -4.55 -32.83
C SER A 635 -23.04 -3.96 -32.56
N THR A 636 -23.12 -2.70 -32.12
CA THR A 636 -24.38 -2.00 -31.89
C THR A 636 -25.12 -1.72 -33.20
N ALA A 637 -24.40 -1.30 -34.24
CA ALA A 637 -24.98 -1.13 -35.58
C ALA A 637 -25.49 -2.46 -36.15
N TYR A 638 -24.73 -3.54 -35.98
CA TYR A 638 -25.17 -4.89 -36.35
C TYR A 638 -26.50 -5.24 -35.69
N ILE A 639 -26.63 -5.06 -34.37
CA ILE A 639 -27.85 -5.43 -33.64
C ILE A 639 -29.04 -4.54 -34.06
N ARG A 640 -28.83 -3.23 -34.18
CA ARG A 640 -29.90 -2.29 -34.62
C ARG A 640 -30.41 -2.59 -36.02
N ALA A 641 -29.55 -3.06 -36.92
CA ALA A 641 -29.95 -3.45 -38.27
C ALA A 641 -30.89 -4.65 -38.30
N HIS A 642 -30.85 -5.52 -37.28
CA HIS A 642 -31.71 -6.71 -37.14
C HIS A 642 -33.05 -6.41 -36.46
N LEU A 643 -33.31 -5.15 -36.07
CA LEU A 643 -34.59 -4.76 -35.48
C LEU A 643 -35.69 -4.60 -36.56
N PRO A 644 -36.95 -4.95 -36.24
CA PRO A 644 -38.05 -4.87 -37.19
C PRO A 644 -38.46 -3.42 -37.54
N ALA A 645 -37.97 -2.41 -36.80
CA ALA A 645 -38.27 -1.00 -37.02
C ALA A 645 -37.39 -0.37 -38.12
N PRO A 646 -37.96 0.16 -39.22
CA PRO A 646 -37.18 0.75 -40.33
C PRO A 646 -36.24 1.90 -39.91
N ALA A 647 -36.63 2.71 -38.93
CA ALA A 647 -35.82 3.82 -38.42
C ALA A 647 -34.57 3.35 -37.66
N GLU A 648 -34.60 2.17 -37.07
CA GLU A 648 -33.44 1.61 -36.35
C GLU A 648 -32.39 1.07 -37.32
N TRP A 649 -32.84 0.46 -38.42
CA TRP A 649 -31.95 0.09 -39.52
C TRP A 649 -31.29 1.32 -40.17
N GLU A 650 -32.02 2.43 -40.36
CA GLU A 650 -31.43 3.66 -40.91
C GLU A 650 -30.35 4.24 -39.98
N ARG A 651 -30.61 4.26 -38.68
CA ARG A 651 -29.63 4.70 -37.66
C ARG A 651 -28.42 3.78 -37.60
N ALA A 652 -28.61 2.47 -37.73
CA ALA A 652 -27.54 1.49 -37.85
C ALA A 652 -26.68 1.73 -39.09
N ALA A 653 -27.32 1.94 -40.24
CA ALA A 653 -26.66 2.22 -41.51
C ALA A 653 -25.81 3.49 -41.44
N ARG A 654 -26.36 4.59 -40.91
CA ARG A 654 -25.61 5.84 -40.71
C ARG A 654 -24.41 5.66 -39.78
N ALA A 655 -24.60 4.96 -38.67
CA ALA A 655 -23.53 4.71 -37.70
C ALA A 655 -22.39 3.85 -38.30
N ILE A 656 -22.72 2.74 -38.98
CA ILE A 656 -21.68 1.86 -39.53
C ILE A 656 -20.97 2.46 -40.75
N VAL A 657 -21.68 3.25 -41.57
CA VAL A 657 -21.08 4.02 -42.67
C VAL A 657 -20.08 5.04 -42.12
N TYR A 658 -20.45 5.77 -41.07
CA TYR A 658 -19.56 6.73 -40.42
C TYR A 658 -18.30 6.04 -39.87
N LEU A 659 -18.47 4.94 -39.13
CA LEU A 659 -17.35 4.15 -38.60
C LEU A 659 -16.46 3.60 -39.71
N ARG A 660 -17.03 3.11 -40.82
CA ARG A 660 -16.28 2.58 -41.96
C ARG A 660 -15.40 3.64 -42.63
N ARG A 661 -15.83 4.91 -42.63
CA ARG A 661 -15.05 6.02 -43.18
C ARG A 661 -13.92 6.47 -42.27
N GLN A 662 -14.17 6.52 -40.97
CA GLN A 662 -13.15 6.89 -39.98
C GLN A 662 -12.10 5.77 -39.82
N TYR A 663 -12.50 4.51 -39.96
CA TYR A 663 -11.65 3.34 -39.73
C TYR A 663 -11.72 2.32 -40.90
N PRO A 664 -11.16 2.67 -42.07
CA PRO A 664 -11.28 1.86 -43.29
C PRO A 664 -10.52 0.53 -43.25
N ASP A 665 -9.54 0.38 -42.36
CA ASP A 665 -8.72 -0.84 -42.26
C ASP A 665 -9.13 -1.73 -41.08
N HIS A 666 -10.23 -1.41 -40.39
CA HIS A 666 -10.68 -2.18 -39.22
C HIS A 666 -11.59 -3.35 -39.62
N ASP A 667 -11.15 -4.59 -39.36
CA ASP A 667 -11.80 -5.84 -39.83
C ASP A 667 -13.24 -6.02 -39.35
N ASP A 668 -13.51 -5.82 -38.06
CA ASP A 668 -14.87 -5.96 -37.49
C ASP A 668 -15.85 -4.91 -38.05
N VAL A 669 -15.38 -3.68 -38.31
CA VAL A 669 -16.18 -2.62 -38.96
C VAL A 669 -16.47 -3.00 -40.40
N ALA A 670 -15.48 -3.52 -41.14
CA ALA A 670 -15.65 -4.02 -42.50
C ALA A 670 -16.69 -5.15 -42.57
N PHE A 671 -16.59 -6.09 -41.63
CA PHE A 671 -17.48 -7.24 -41.52
C PHE A 671 -18.93 -6.81 -41.24
N VAL A 672 -19.16 -5.98 -40.22
CA VAL A 672 -20.51 -5.49 -39.90
C VAL A 672 -21.06 -4.61 -41.01
N TYR A 673 -20.24 -3.75 -41.61
CA TYR A 673 -20.64 -2.93 -42.76
C TYR A 673 -21.19 -3.80 -43.90
N GLY A 674 -20.48 -4.89 -44.23
CA GLY A 674 -20.93 -5.87 -45.22
C GLY A 674 -22.29 -6.46 -44.85
N ILE A 675 -22.47 -6.90 -43.60
CA ILE A 675 -23.73 -7.49 -43.17
C ILE A 675 -24.89 -6.48 -43.21
N VAL A 676 -24.74 -5.29 -42.62
CA VAL A 676 -25.83 -4.29 -42.58
C VAL A 676 -26.25 -3.86 -44.00
N ARG A 677 -25.29 -3.78 -44.92
CA ARG A 677 -25.54 -3.51 -46.35
C ARG A 677 -26.29 -4.67 -47.02
N ASP A 678 -25.89 -5.90 -46.73
CA ASP A 678 -26.37 -7.11 -47.42
C ASP A 678 -27.63 -7.73 -46.77
N MET A 679 -28.07 -7.20 -45.62
CA MET A 679 -29.16 -7.74 -44.81
C MET A 679 -30.54 -7.76 -45.46
N ASN A 680 -30.76 -7.10 -46.61
CA ASN A 680 -31.99 -7.20 -47.40
C ASN A 680 -31.74 -6.78 -48.86
N GLU A 681 -32.10 -7.63 -49.82
CA GLU A 681 -32.03 -7.32 -51.25
C GLU A 681 -33.03 -6.22 -51.65
N GLY A 682 -32.65 -5.31 -52.56
CA GLY A 682 -33.55 -4.32 -53.17
C GLY A 682 -33.57 -2.95 -52.49
N ALA A 683 -34.75 -2.50 -52.03
CA ALA A 683 -34.99 -1.10 -51.64
C ALA A 683 -34.14 -0.60 -50.46
N ARG A 684 -33.77 -1.48 -49.52
CA ARG A 684 -32.88 -1.13 -48.39
C ARG A 684 -31.42 -1.03 -48.81
N GLN A 685 -30.97 -1.81 -49.79
CA GLN A 685 -29.61 -1.68 -50.33
C GLN A 685 -29.42 -0.32 -51.03
N ILE A 686 -30.41 0.10 -51.84
CA ILE A 686 -30.44 1.43 -52.47
C ILE A 686 -30.41 2.54 -51.42
N GLU A 687 -31.16 2.37 -50.33
CA GLU A 687 -31.18 3.32 -49.22
C GLU A 687 -29.86 3.37 -48.45
N PHE A 688 -29.20 2.22 -48.25
CA PHE A 688 -27.89 2.14 -47.61
C PHE A 688 -26.83 2.86 -48.45
N ASP A 689 -26.82 2.60 -49.76
CA ASP A 689 -25.91 3.25 -50.71
C ASP A 689 -26.16 4.78 -50.77
N ARG A 690 -27.43 5.20 -50.67
CA ARG A 690 -27.79 6.63 -50.57
C ARG A 690 -27.25 7.27 -49.29
N ILE A 691 -27.38 6.60 -48.15
CA ILE A 691 -26.81 7.05 -46.87
C ILE A 691 -25.29 7.13 -46.97
N ALA A 692 -24.65 6.11 -47.53
CA ALA A 692 -23.22 6.02 -47.74
C ALA A 692 -22.68 7.12 -48.66
N ALA A 693 -23.46 7.59 -49.63
CA ALA A 693 -23.10 8.71 -50.50
C ALA A 693 -23.37 10.09 -49.87
N SER A 694 -24.30 10.18 -48.91
CA SER A 694 -24.75 11.45 -48.30
C SER A 694 -23.94 11.90 -47.10
N LEU A 695 -23.43 10.95 -46.33
CA LEU A 695 -22.43 11.21 -45.28
C LEU A 695 -21.09 11.49 -45.94
#